data_AF-A0A1B6FIG6-F1
#
_entry.id   AF-A0A1B6FIG6-F1
#
_cell.length_a   1.000
_cell.length_b   1.000
_cell.length_c   1.000
_cell.angle_alpha   90.00
_cell.angle_beta   90.00
_cell.angle_gamma   90.00
#
_symmetry.space_group_name_H-M   'P 1'
#
loop_
_entity.id
_entity.type
_entity.pdbx_description
1 polymer ?
#
loop_
_entity_poly.entity_id
_entity_poly.type
_entity_poly.pdbx_seq_one_letter_code
_entity_poly.pdbx_strand_id
1 'polypeptide(L)'
;MALPCPAELQVLHADLPTMLSKTFGCGNCTVMTDVTAPPPGPAGAPPGPVAPPGTVAVPPGALGLLPPTQPHQPPQPPDLPMFNCPRRPNLGREGRPIVLRANHFQISMPRGFVHHYDINIQPDKCPRKVNREIIETMVHAYSKIFGNLKPVFDGRNNLYTRDPLPIGNDRMELEVTLPGEGKDRVFRVAIKWVAQVSLFALEEALEGRTRQIPFDAILALDVVMRHLPSMTYTPVGRSFFSSPDGYYHPLGGGREVWFGFHQSVRPSQWKMMLNIDVSATAFYKAQPVIEFMCEVLDIRDINEQRKPLTDSQRVKFTKEIKGLKIEITHCGQMRRKYRVCNVTRRPAQMQSFPLQLENGQTVECTVAKYFLDKYKMKLRYPHLPCLQVGQEHKHTYLPLEVCNIVAGQRCIKKLTDMQTSTMIKATARSAPDREREINNLVRRADFNNDAYVQEFGLTISNNMMEVRGRVLPPPKLQYGGRVSTLGGQDFQGCNVLQTKQQAMPNQGVWDMRGKQFFTGVEIRVWAIACFAPQRTVREDSLRNFTQQLQKISNDAGMPIIGQPCFCKYATGPDQVEPMFRYLKSSFQSLQLVVVVLPGKTPVYAEVKRVGDTVLGMATQCVQAKNVNKTSPQTLSNLCLKINVKLGGINSILVPSIRPKVFLTQSPVFCPCFNLQIFFFCNKFALVRFSMNQ
;
A
#
# COMPACT_ATOMS: atom_id res chain seq x y z
N MET A 1 18.76 13.64 -15.11
CA MET A 1 18.60 13.45 -13.64
C MET A 1 17.40 12.55 -13.40
N ALA A 2 17.58 11.45 -12.66
CA ALA A 2 16.49 10.52 -12.34
C ALA A 2 15.58 11.11 -11.26
N LEU A 3 14.26 11.06 -11.49
CA LEU A 3 13.25 11.33 -10.46
C LEU A 3 12.95 10.01 -9.71
N PRO A 4 12.73 10.03 -8.39
CA PRO A 4 12.47 8.83 -7.62
C PRO A 4 11.10 8.23 -7.98
N CYS A 5 11.07 6.91 -8.19
CA CYS A 5 9.82 6.17 -8.36
C CYS A 5 9.19 5.95 -6.98
N PRO A 6 7.89 6.28 -6.78
CA PRO A 6 7.21 5.93 -5.54
C PRO A 6 6.99 4.41 -5.48
N ALA A 7 7.54 3.77 -4.44
CA ALA A 7 7.18 2.41 -4.09
C ALA A 7 5.76 2.35 -3.50
N GLU A 8 5.18 1.15 -3.51
CA GLU A 8 3.86 0.80 -2.97
C GLU A 8 2.64 1.41 -3.67
N LEU A 9 2.14 0.68 -4.67
CA LEU A 9 0.71 0.63 -4.98
C LEU A 9 0.24 -0.81 -4.70
N GLN A 10 -0.16 -1.07 -3.46
CA GLN A 10 -0.86 -2.30 -3.13
C GLN A 10 -2.26 -2.24 -3.76
N VAL A 11 -2.57 -3.19 -4.62
CA VAL A 11 -3.96 -3.41 -5.05
C VAL A 11 -4.71 -3.97 -3.84
N LEU A 12 -5.53 -3.13 -3.21
CA LEU A 12 -6.58 -3.55 -2.30
C LEU A 12 -7.62 -4.33 -3.11
N HIS A 13 -7.44 -5.65 -3.19
CA HIS A 13 -8.60 -6.52 -3.38
C HIS A 13 -9.35 -6.58 -2.06
N ALA A 14 -10.64 -6.24 -2.11
CA ALA A 14 -11.50 -6.22 -0.95
C ALA A 14 -11.95 -7.65 -0.61
N ASP A 15 -11.62 -8.09 0.61
CA ASP A 15 -12.31 -9.19 1.27
C ASP A 15 -13.48 -8.60 2.08
N LEU A 16 -14.69 -8.72 1.54
CA LEU A 16 -15.96 -8.71 2.28
C LEU A 16 -16.71 -9.97 1.82
N PRO A 17 -17.28 -10.76 2.74
CA PRO A 17 -18.43 -10.27 3.50
C PRO A 17 -18.48 -10.68 4.98
N THR A 18 -18.79 -9.72 5.86
CA THR A 18 -19.66 -9.84 7.07
C THR A 18 -19.60 -8.50 7.84
N MET A 19 -20.53 -8.27 8.78
CA MET A 19 -20.72 -7.03 9.56
C MET A 19 -21.48 -5.87 8.87
N LEU A 20 -22.72 -6.14 8.45
CA LEU A 20 -23.77 -5.10 8.34
C LEU A 20 -24.78 -5.24 9.50
N SER A 21 -24.37 -4.82 10.70
CA SER A 21 -25.29 -4.43 11.78
C SER A 21 -24.54 -3.69 12.90
N LYS A 22 -24.58 -2.35 12.85
CA LYS A 22 -24.57 -1.46 14.03
C LYS A 22 -24.75 -0.01 13.60
N THR A 23 -26.00 0.43 13.67
CA THR A 23 -26.39 1.82 13.81
C THR A 23 -25.60 2.50 14.93
N PHE A 24 -25.02 3.67 14.65
CA PHE A 24 -24.65 4.64 15.67
C PHE A 24 -25.23 6.00 15.25
N GLY A 25 -26.09 6.54 16.10
CA GLY A 25 -26.80 7.79 15.83
C GLY A 25 -25.88 9.00 15.94
N CYS A 26 -26.20 10.03 15.14
CA CYS A 26 -25.57 11.34 15.26
C CYS A 26 -26.20 12.08 16.44
N GLY A 27 -25.40 12.40 17.47
CA GLY A 27 -25.85 13.22 18.59
C GLY A 27 -25.89 14.70 18.20
N ASN A 28 -27.09 15.30 18.18
CA ASN A 28 -27.24 16.75 18.07
C ASN A 28 -26.97 17.41 19.43
N CYS A 29 -26.31 18.55 19.42
CA CYS A 29 -26.29 19.47 20.56
C CYS A 29 -27.61 20.25 20.60
N THR A 30 -28.28 20.25 21.75
CA THR A 30 -29.52 21.01 21.98
C THR A 30 -29.22 22.27 22.79
N VAL A 31 -29.79 23.41 22.37
CA VAL A 31 -29.88 24.64 23.18
C VAL A 31 -31.32 24.76 23.68
N MET A 32 -31.51 25.11 24.95
CA MET A 32 -32.81 25.27 25.61
C MET A 32 -33.31 26.72 25.58
N THR A 33 -34.63 26.92 25.45
CA THR A 33 -35.41 28.04 26.05
C THR A 33 -36.89 27.62 26.25
N ASP A 34 -37.58 28.27 27.19
CA ASP A 34 -38.84 27.89 27.87
C ASP A 34 -40.17 28.01 27.06
N VAL A 35 -41.24 27.22 27.29
CA VAL A 35 -42.41 27.32 28.26
C VAL A 35 -43.16 28.69 28.20
N THR A 36 -44.47 28.86 27.93
CA THR A 36 -45.75 28.45 28.63
C THR A 36 -47.03 28.55 27.74
N ALA A 37 -48.22 28.11 28.23
CA ALA A 37 -49.54 27.95 27.54
C ALA A 37 -50.67 28.89 28.13
N PRO A 38 -52.03 28.72 28.06
CA PRO A 38 -52.95 27.69 27.49
C PRO A 38 -54.30 28.23 26.81
N PRO A 39 -55.56 27.70 26.99
CA PRO A 39 -56.46 27.27 25.89
C PRO A 39 -57.89 27.93 25.87
N PRO A 40 -58.89 27.45 25.06
CA PRO A 40 -59.94 26.52 25.59
C PRO A 40 -60.56 25.53 24.53
N GLY A 41 -61.80 25.05 24.74
CA GLY A 41 -62.63 24.17 23.85
C GLY A 41 -63.97 24.82 23.42
N PRO A 42 -65.12 24.11 23.18
CA PRO A 42 -65.53 22.69 23.46
C PRO A 42 -65.97 21.88 22.19
N ALA A 43 -65.98 20.52 22.10
CA ALA A 43 -66.68 19.39 22.78
C ALA A 43 -68.07 18.97 22.18
N GLY A 44 -68.23 17.67 21.87
CA GLY A 44 -69.48 17.01 21.39
C GLY A 44 -69.31 15.48 21.22
N ALA A 45 -70.23 14.66 21.75
CA ALA A 45 -69.99 13.25 22.15
C ALA A 45 -70.64 12.14 21.26
N PRO A 46 -70.24 10.84 21.39
CA PRO A 46 -70.70 9.68 20.58
C PRO A 46 -71.64 8.69 21.33
N PRO A 47 -72.16 7.63 20.65
CA PRO A 47 -71.77 6.25 21.06
C PRO A 47 -71.57 5.26 19.86
N GLY A 48 -71.99 3.99 19.96
CA GLY A 48 -71.76 2.90 18.98
C GLY A 48 -72.89 1.83 18.84
N PRO A 49 -72.62 0.50 18.82
CA PRO A 49 -73.06 -0.39 17.70
C PRO A 49 -74.14 -1.47 18.00
N VAL A 50 -74.75 -2.06 16.96
CA VAL A 50 -75.71 -3.20 16.98
C VAL A 50 -75.53 -4.15 15.76
N ALA A 51 -75.94 -5.43 15.86
CA ALA A 51 -75.70 -6.52 14.88
C ALA A 51 -76.98 -7.18 14.24
N PRO A 52 -77.12 -8.51 13.99
CA PRO A 52 -77.38 -9.13 12.66
C PRO A 52 -78.76 -9.80 12.48
N PRO A 53 -79.05 -10.48 11.34
CA PRO A 53 -79.19 -11.97 11.32
C PRO A 53 -78.71 -12.65 9.99
N GLY A 54 -78.68 -13.98 9.76
CA GLY A 54 -79.22 -15.14 10.52
C GLY A 54 -78.62 -16.52 10.13
N THR A 55 -79.34 -17.61 10.46
CA THR A 55 -78.90 -19.01 10.77
C THR A 55 -78.84 -20.03 9.61
N VAL A 56 -78.17 -21.20 9.82
CA VAL A 56 -78.72 -22.60 9.75
C VAL A 56 -77.74 -23.69 10.28
N ALA A 57 -78.21 -24.52 11.24
CA ALA A 57 -77.94 -25.94 11.61
C ALA A 57 -76.54 -26.59 11.81
N VAL A 58 -76.53 -27.64 12.67
CA VAL A 58 -75.42 -28.56 13.05
C VAL A 58 -75.96 -30.01 13.07
N PRO A 59 -75.13 -31.03 12.79
CA PRO A 59 -75.04 -32.18 13.72
C PRO A 59 -73.57 -32.64 14.00
N PRO A 60 -73.30 -33.41 15.08
CA PRO A 60 -71.95 -33.70 15.57
C PRO A 60 -71.44 -35.13 15.24
N GLY A 61 -70.11 -35.33 15.22
CA GLY A 61 -69.51 -36.66 15.46
C GLY A 61 -68.15 -36.98 14.82
N ALA A 62 -67.37 -37.77 15.56
CA ALA A 62 -66.26 -38.65 15.15
C ALA A 62 -64.88 -38.07 14.73
N LEU A 63 -63.89 -38.53 15.51
CA LEU A 63 -62.43 -38.48 15.36
C LEU A 63 -61.89 -38.80 13.95
N GLY A 64 -60.86 -38.07 13.51
CA GLY A 64 -60.00 -38.43 12.37
C GLY A 64 -58.68 -37.66 12.40
N LEU A 65 -57.55 -38.37 12.46
CA LEU A 65 -56.19 -37.81 12.51
C LEU A 65 -55.75 -37.24 11.15
N LEU A 66 -55.12 -36.06 11.14
CA LEU A 66 -54.40 -35.52 9.99
C LEU A 66 -52.95 -35.13 10.36
N PRO A 67 -51.98 -35.20 9.43
CA PRO A 67 -50.55 -35.08 9.75
C PRO A 67 -50.10 -33.63 10.02
N PRO A 68 -49.00 -33.42 10.78
CA PRO A 68 -48.47 -32.08 11.03
C PRO A 68 -47.91 -31.43 9.76
N THR A 69 -48.28 -30.16 9.56
CA THR A 69 -47.79 -29.29 8.49
C THR A 69 -46.30 -28.97 8.67
N GLN A 70 -45.53 -29.00 7.57
CA GLN A 70 -44.13 -28.59 7.57
C GLN A 70 -44.00 -27.07 7.77
N PRO A 71 -43.01 -26.58 8.53
CA PRO A 71 -42.78 -25.14 8.67
C PRO A 71 -42.22 -24.54 7.38
N HIS A 72 -42.86 -23.46 6.91
CA HIS A 72 -42.41 -22.69 5.75
C HIS A 72 -40.95 -22.24 5.88
N GLN A 73 -40.09 -22.66 4.94
CA GLN A 73 -38.80 -22.01 4.74
C GLN A 73 -38.99 -20.61 4.14
N PRO A 74 -38.24 -19.58 4.57
CA PRO A 74 -38.25 -18.28 3.92
C PRO A 74 -37.68 -18.39 2.50
N PRO A 75 -38.19 -17.61 1.53
CA PRO A 75 -37.73 -17.68 0.15
C PRO A 75 -36.24 -17.31 0.03
N GLN A 76 -35.50 -18.10 -0.75
CA GLN A 76 -34.11 -17.78 -1.06
C GLN A 76 -34.02 -16.43 -1.79
N PRO A 77 -32.99 -15.60 -1.50
CA PRO A 77 -32.76 -14.38 -2.25
C PRO A 77 -32.48 -14.73 -3.72
N PRO A 78 -32.95 -13.91 -4.69
CA PRO A 78 -32.74 -14.18 -6.11
C PRO A 78 -31.25 -14.22 -6.45
N ASP A 79 -30.84 -15.21 -7.24
CA ASP A 79 -29.45 -15.40 -7.66
C ASP A 79 -28.87 -14.11 -8.28
N LEU A 80 -27.82 -13.58 -7.66
CA LEU A 80 -27.08 -12.45 -8.22
C LEU A 80 -26.45 -12.88 -9.56
N PRO A 81 -26.55 -12.07 -10.62
CA PRO A 81 -26.04 -12.44 -11.94
C PRO A 81 -24.54 -12.73 -11.87
N MET A 82 -24.15 -13.98 -12.13
CA MET A 82 -22.76 -14.43 -12.02
C MET A 82 -21.92 -13.91 -13.19
N PHE A 83 -21.31 -12.73 -12.99
CA PHE A 83 -20.43 -12.09 -13.96
C PHE A 83 -19.18 -12.94 -14.25
N ASN A 84 -19.13 -13.53 -15.44
CA ASN A 84 -18.02 -14.34 -15.90
C ASN A 84 -17.06 -13.50 -16.77
N CYS A 85 -15.77 -13.47 -16.43
CA CYS A 85 -14.77 -12.82 -17.28
C CYS A 85 -14.76 -13.43 -18.70
N PRO A 86 -14.64 -12.61 -19.76
CA PRO A 86 -14.65 -13.09 -21.14
C PRO A 86 -13.46 -14.01 -21.42
N ARG A 87 -13.68 -15.05 -22.23
CA ARG A 87 -12.59 -15.92 -22.70
C ARG A 87 -11.63 -15.12 -23.59
N ARG A 88 -10.35 -15.48 -23.58
CA ARG A 88 -9.35 -14.95 -24.51
C ARG A 88 -9.79 -15.32 -25.95
N PRO A 89 -10.06 -14.35 -26.85
CA PRO A 89 -10.62 -14.66 -28.16
C PRO A 89 -9.58 -15.28 -29.11
N ASN A 90 -8.32 -14.84 -29.03
CA ASN A 90 -7.22 -15.34 -29.84
C ASN A 90 -5.85 -14.94 -29.25
N LEU A 91 -4.78 -15.38 -29.91
CA LEU A 91 -3.42 -14.87 -29.73
C LEU A 91 -3.16 -13.74 -30.72
N GLY A 92 -2.63 -12.61 -30.24
CA GLY A 92 -2.24 -11.49 -31.11
C GLY A 92 -1.02 -11.82 -31.96
N ARG A 93 -0.99 -11.36 -33.21
CA ARG A 93 0.07 -11.65 -34.20
C ARG A 93 0.99 -10.45 -34.50
N GLU A 94 0.51 -9.22 -34.28
CA GLU A 94 1.19 -7.96 -34.61
C GLU A 94 2.54 -7.71 -33.90
N GLY A 95 3.47 -7.07 -34.59
CA GLY A 95 4.76 -6.62 -34.04
C GLY A 95 5.88 -7.67 -34.10
N ARG A 96 7.13 -7.20 -34.09
CA ARG A 96 8.31 -8.07 -34.26
C ARG A 96 8.48 -9.04 -33.08
N PRO A 97 8.82 -10.31 -33.31
CA PRO A 97 9.06 -11.26 -32.22
C PRO A 97 10.29 -10.86 -31.39
N ILE A 98 10.28 -11.24 -30.11
CA ILE A 98 11.42 -11.12 -29.20
C ILE A 98 11.41 -12.27 -28.18
N VAL A 99 12.56 -12.90 -27.97
CA VAL A 99 12.74 -13.92 -26.93
C VAL A 99 13.00 -13.23 -25.59
N LEU A 100 12.36 -13.72 -24.53
CA LEU A 100 12.36 -13.11 -23.21
C LEU A 100 12.43 -14.20 -22.15
N ARG A 101 12.93 -13.86 -20.97
CA ARG A 101 12.87 -14.73 -19.79
C ARG A 101 11.98 -14.09 -18.75
N ALA A 102 11.04 -14.86 -18.22
CA ALA A 102 10.20 -14.47 -17.11
C ALA A 102 10.72 -15.09 -15.81
N ASN A 103 10.62 -14.35 -14.70
CA ASN A 103 10.96 -14.78 -13.35
C ASN A 103 9.97 -15.81 -12.75
N HIS A 104 9.46 -16.69 -13.61
CA HIS A 104 8.50 -17.73 -13.31
C HIS A 104 9.16 -19.07 -13.62
N PHE A 105 9.10 -19.97 -12.63
CA PHE A 105 9.76 -21.27 -12.65
C PHE A 105 8.66 -22.34 -12.69
N GLN A 106 8.77 -23.29 -13.62
CA GLN A 106 7.74 -24.33 -13.79
C GLN A 106 7.65 -25.19 -12.53
N ILE A 107 6.44 -25.37 -12.01
CA ILE A 107 6.12 -26.41 -11.02
C ILE A 107 5.55 -27.61 -11.80
N SER A 108 6.09 -28.80 -11.56
CA SER A 108 5.49 -30.07 -11.95
C SER A 108 4.88 -30.70 -10.69
N MET A 109 3.63 -31.14 -10.79
CA MET A 109 2.84 -31.66 -9.67
C MET A 109 2.40 -33.10 -9.96
N PRO A 110 2.28 -33.97 -8.95
CA PRO A 110 1.85 -35.35 -9.15
C PRO A 110 0.33 -35.39 -9.31
N ARG A 111 -0.16 -36.47 -9.94
CA ARG A 111 -1.59 -36.78 -9.91
C ARG A 111 -2.05 -37.24 -8.52
N GLY A 112 -3.37 -37.27 -8.35
CA GLY A 112 -4.04 -37.62 -7.10
C GLY A 112 -4.47 -36.40 -6.30
N PHE A 113 -4.44 -36.54 -4.99
CA PHE A 113 -5.14 -35.65 -4.06
C PHE A 113 -4.23 -35.09 -2.96
N VAL A 114 -4.78 -34.12 -2.22
CA VAL A 114 -4.24 -33.56 -0.99
C VAL A 114 -5.38 -33.52 0.03
N HIS A 115 -5.13 -33.88 1.28
CA HIS A 115 -6.15 -33.88 2.34
C HIS A 115 -6.12 -32.55 3.09
N HIS A 116 -7.27 -31.89 3.22
CA HIS A 116 -7.41 -30.60 3.91
C HIS A 116 -8.06 -30.79 5.28
N TYR A 117 -7.46 -30.18 6.30
CA TYR A 117 -7.92 -30.17 7.68
C TYR A 117 -8.09 -28.72 8.17
N ASP A 118 -9.18 -28.48 8.90
CA ASP A 118 -9.39 -27.26 9.68
C ASP A 118 -8.71 -27.43 11.04
N ILE A 119 -8.02 -26.37 11.47
CA ILE A 119 -7.24 -26.30 12.70
C ILE A 119 -7.74 -25.14 13.55
N ASN A 120 -8.16 -25.44 14.78
CA ASN A 120 -8.58 -24.44 15.75
C ASN A 120 -7.67 -24.49 16.98
N ILE A 121 -6.89 -23.42 17.19
CA ILE A 121 -5.94 -23.29 18.29
C ILE A 121 -6.54 -22.37 19.36
N GLN A 122 -6.63 -22.85 20.60
CA GLN A 122 -7.02 -22.06 21.76
C GLN A 122 -5.84 -21.85 22.72
N PRO A 123 -5.55 -20.60 23.14
CA PRO A 123 -6.23 -19.34 22.78
C PRO A 123 -5.97 -18.84 21.34
N ASP A 124 -7.03 -18.28 20.74
CA ASP A 124 -7.16 -17.88 19.32
C ASP A 124 -6.29 -16.70 18.87
N LYS A 125 -5.93 -15.80 19.79
CA LYS A 125 -5.25 -14.52 19.50
C LYS A 125 -3.72 -14.62 19.38
N CYS A 126 -3.20 -15.81 19.10
CA CYS A 126 -1.78 -16.03 18.94
C CYS A 126 -1.25 -15.51 17.58
N PRO A 127 -0.03 -14.94 17.51
CA PRO A 127 0.59 -14.56 16.25
C PRO A 127 0.83 -15.77 15.34
N ARG A 128 0.70 -15.64 14.02
CA ARG A 128 0.90 -16.76 13.07
C ARG A 128 2.21 -17.54 13.25
N LYS A 129 3.31 -16.88 13.64
CA LYS A 129 4.58 -17.57 13.95
C LYS A 129 4.43 -18.52 15.15
N VAL A 130 3.77 -18.07 16.22
CA VAL A 130 3.47 -18.91 17.38
C VAL A 130 2.53 -20.06 17.00
N ASN A 131 1.54 -19.82 16.12
CA ASN A 131 0.68 -20.90 15.64
C ASN A 131 1.48 -21.97 14.88
N ARG A 132 2.53 -21.60 14.13
CA ARG A 132 3.43 -22.54 13.46
C ARG A 132 4.25 -23.33 14.48
N GLU A 133 4.85 -22.66 15.47
CA GLU A 133 5.59 -23.30 16.58
C GLU A 133 4.70 -24.31 17.35
N ILE A 134 3.42 -24.00 17.56
CA ILE A 134 2.44 -24.93 18.16
C ILE A 134 2.24 -26.17 17.28
N ILE A 135 1.98 -26.00 15.98
CA ILE A 135 1.73 -27.14 15.07
C ILE A 135 2.98 -27.98 14.84
N GLU A 136 4.16 -27.37 14.74
CA GLU A 136 5.46 -28.07 14.69
C GLU A 136 5.67 -28.94 15.95
N THR A 137 5.46 -28.37 17.14
CA THR A 137 5.55 -29.11 18.41
C THR A 137 4.51 -30.23 18.50
N MET A 138 3.29 -30.00 18.02
CA MET A 138 2.22 -31.00 17.96
C MET A 138 2.59 -32.19 17.08
N VAL A 139 3.16 -31.93 15.89
CA VAL A 139 3.57 -32.98 14.95
C VAL A 139 4.67 -33.86 15.55
N HIS A 140 5.63 -33.26 16.26
CA HIS A 140 6.68 -34.01 16.98
C HIS A 140 6.12 -34.79 18.18
N ALA A 141 5.23 -34.19 18.98
CA ALA A 141 4.68 -34.83 20.19
C ALA A 141 3.72 -35.99 19.88
N TYR A 142 2.94 -35.88 18.79
CA TYR A 142 1.91 -36.85 18.40
C TYR A 142 2.31 -37.68 17.18
N SER A 143 3.55 -38.19 17.16
CA SER A 143 4.10 -39.02 16.08
C SER A 143 3.27 -40.28 15.76
N LYS A 144 2.42 -40.77 16.67
CA LYS A 144 1.45 -41.85 16.39
C LYS A 144 0.34 -41.45 15.41
N ILE A 145 0.01 -40.16 15.32
CA ILE A 145 -1.04 -39.63 14.43
C ILE A 145 -0.42 -39.19 13.10
N PHE A 146 0.70 -38.46 13.16
CA PHE A 146 1.35 -37.91 11.97
C PHE A 146 2.28 -38.94 11.30
N GLY A 147 2.78 -39.94 12.02
CA GLY A 147 3.71 -40.94 11.49
C GLY A 147 4.98 -40.27 10.94
N ASN A 148 5.27 -40.56 9.67
CA ASN A 148 6.33 -39.91 8.91
C ASN A 148 5.84 -38.72 8.07
N LEU A 149 4.54 -38.40 8.11
CA LEU A 149 3.94 -37.36 7.27
C LEU A 149 4.42 -35.97 7.68
N LYS A 150 4.64 -35.12 6.68
CA LYS A 150 5.06 -33.73 6.88
C LYS A 150 3.92 -32.76 6.54
N PRO A 151 2.98 -32.54 7.47
CA PRO A 151 1.86 -31.63 7.23
C PRO A 151 2.34 -30.20 7.00
N VAL A 152 1.70 -29.51 6.06
CA VAL A 152 1.95 -28.09 5.81
C VAL A 152 0.80 -27.24 6.32
N PHE A 153 1.13 -26.19 7.05
CA PHE A 153 0.18 -25.29 7.70
C PHE A 153 0.31 -23.84 7.19
N ASP A 154 -0.82 -23.11 7.11
CA ASP A 154 -0.89 -21.70 6.69
C ASP A 154 -0.58 -20.69 7.81
N GLY A 155 -0.55 -21.14 9.08
CA GLY A 155 -0.35 -20.32 10.27
C GLY A 155 -1.64 -19.77 10.88
N ARG A 156 -2.81 -20.23 10.41
CA ARG A 156 -4.15 -19.89 10.90
C ARG A 156 -4.97 -21.15 11.18
N ASN A 157 -5.59 -21.71 10.16
CA ASN A 157 -6.57 -22.79 10.28
C ASN A 157 -6.48 -23.84 9.16
N ASN A 158 -5.63 -23.67 8.14
CA ASN A 158 -5.56 -24.59 7.01
C ASN A 158 -4.29 -25.45 7.12
N LEU A 159 -4.48 -26.75 7.39
CA LEU A 159 -3.43 -27.76 7.36
C LEU A 159 -3.70 -28.75 6.24
N TYR A 160 -2.63 -29.16 5.55
CA TYR A 160 -2.70 -30.11 4.45
C TYR A 160 -1.70 -31.25 4.65
N THR A 161 -2.07 -32.47 4.25
CA THR A 161 -1.18 -33.64 4.17
C THR A 161 -1.28 -34.30 2.80
N ARG A 162 -0.25 -35.07 2.43
CA ARG A 162 -0.27 -35.89 1.21
C ARG A 162 -1.26 -37.05 1.36
N ASP A 163 -1.12 -37.82 2.43
CA ASP A 163 -1.97 -38.96 2.78
C ASP A 163 -2.92 -38.63 3.95
N PRO A 164 -4.05 -39.34 4.11
CA PRO A 164 -5.01 -39.05 5.17
C PRO A 164 -4.47 -39.41 6.57
N LEU A 165 -4.67 -38.50 7.52
CA LEU A 165 -4.44 -38.75 8.95
C LEU A 165 -5.42 -39.82 9.50
N PRO A 166 -5.00 -40.68 10.43
CA PRO A 166 -5.81 -41.76 11.01
C PRO A 166 -6.81 -41.26 12.08
N ILE A 167 -7.55 -40.19 11.76
CA ILE A 167 -8.53 -39.53 12.66
C ILE A 167 -9.98 -39.61 12.14
N GLY A 168 -10.19 -40.15 10.94
CA GLY A 168 -11.50 -40.15 10.28
C GLY A 168 -11.99 -38.74 9.95
N ASN A 169 -13.32 -38.54 10.04
CA ASN A 169 -13.98 -37.26 9.75
C ASN A 169 -14.33 -36.46 11.02
N ASP A 170 -14.14 -37.05 12.19
CA ASP A 170 -14.51 -36.46 13.48
C ASP A 170 -13.48 -35.42 13.93
N ARG A 171 -13.91 -34.56 14.86
CA ARG A 171 -13.05 -33.56 15.48
C ARG A 171 -12.22 -34.21 16.58
N MET A 172 -10.90 -34.23 16.41
CA MET A 172 -9.96 -34.65 17.44
C MET A 172 -9.40 -33.42 18.17
N GLU A 173 -9.23 -33.48 19.49
CA GLU A 173 -8.57 -32.44 20.27
C GLU A 173 -7.27 -32.96 20.89
N LEU A 174 -6.19 -32.18 20.73
CA LEU A 174 -4.85 -32.48 21.23
C LEU A 174 -4.38 -31.34 22.15
N GLU A 175 -3.57 -31.66 23.15
CA GLU A 175 -2.99 -30.68 24.06
C GLU A 175 -1.49 -30.51 23.77
N VAL A 176 -1.06 -29.26 23.56
CA VAL A 176 0.30 -28.94 23.11
C VAL A 176 0.91 -27.93 24.07
N THR A 177 2.02 -28.33 24.71
CA THR A 177 2.73 -27.49 25.66
C THR A 177 3.95 -26.86 25.01
N LEU A 178 3.98 -25.52 24.94
CA LEU A 178 5.16 -24.77 24.53
C LEU A 178 5.93 -24.26 25.76
N PRO A 179 7.28 -24.32 25.75
CA PRO A 179 8.09 -23.72 26.80
C PRO A 179 7.87 -22.21 26.85
N GLY A 180 7.58 -21.68 28.03
CA GLY A 180 7.31 -20.27 28.24
C GLY A 180 8.35 -19.59 29.12
N GLU A 181 8.40 -18.27 29.08
CA GLU A 181 9.28 -17.45 29.94
C GLU A 181 8.78 -17.48 31.40
N GLY A 182 9.11 -18.56 32.12
CA GLY A 182 8.84 -18.76 33.56
C GLY A 182 7.63 -19.66 33.89
N LYS A 183 6.71 -19.87 32.94
CA LYS A 183 5.67 -20.91 33.00
C LYS A 183 5.37 -21.42 31.60
N ASP A 184 5.22 -22.72 31.47
CA ASP A 184 4.83 -23.35 30.22
C ASP A 184 3.41 -22.93 29.78
N ARG A 185 3.21 -22.90 28.47
CA ARG A 185 1.97 -22.46 27.84
C ARG A 185 1.30 -23.65 27.19
N VAL A 186 0.21 -24.09 27.80
CA VAL A 186 -0.65 -25.16 27.28
C VAL A 186 -1.61 -24.57 26.23
N PHE A 187 -1.73 -25.26 25.10
CA PHE A 187 -2.63 -24.95 24.00
C PHE A 187 -3.54 -26.15 23.72
N ARG A 188 -4.81 -25.89 23.41
CA ARG A 188 -5.71 -26.91 22.89
C ARG A 188 -5.83 -26.73 21.39
N VAL A 189 -5.54 -27.78 20.63
CA VAL A 189 -5.58 -27.77 19.17
C VAL A 189 -6.63 -28.79 18.73
N ALA A 190 -7.72 -28.30 18.14
CA ALA A 190 -8.69 -29.16 17.48
C ALA A 190 -8.34 -29.32 16.00
N ILE A 191 -8.39 -30.56 15.50
CA ILE A 191 -8.16 -30.95 14.11
C ILE A 191 -9.43 -31.61 13.59
N LYS A 192 -9.89 -31.22 12.40
CA LYS A 192 -11.02 -31.85 11.73
C LYS A 192 -10.76 -31.97 10.23
N TRP A 193 -11.05 -33.13 9.63
CA TRP A 193 -11.02 -33.27 8.17
C TRP A 193 -12.13 -32.45 7.50
N VAL A 194 -11.82 -31.81 6.38
CA VAL A 194 -12.72 -30.90 5.65
C VAL A 194 -13.00 -31.39 4.24
N ALA A 195 -11.95 -31.68 3.48
CA ALA A 195 -12.06 -31.96 2.05
C ALA A 195 -10.87 -32.76 1.51
N GLN A 196 -11.08 -33.33 0.32
CA GLN A 196 -10.03 -33.91 -0.51
C GLN A 196 -9.85 -33.04 -1.76
N VAL A 197 -8.70 -32.38 -1.87
CA VAL A 197 -8.38 -31.40 -2.91
C VAL A 197 -7.73 -32.12 -4.10
N SER A 198 -8.32 -32.00 -5.30
CA SER A 198 -7.87 -32.72 -6.49
C SER A 198 -6.81 -31.93 -7.28
N LEU A 199 -5.57 -32.42 -7.30
CA LEU A 199 -4.51 -31.87 -8.16
C LEU A 199 -4.74 -32.25 -9.64
N PHE A 200 -5.42 -33.37 -9.90
CA PHE A 200 -5.82 -33.75 -11.25
C PHE A 200 -6.82 -32.75 -11.85
N ALA A 201 -7.85 -32.32 -11.10
CA ALA A 201 -8.80 -31.31 -11.57
C ALA A 201 -8.12 -29.96 -11.90
N LEU A 202 -7.04 -29.62 -11.20
CA LEU A 202 -6.20 -28.46 -11.51
C LEU A 202 -5.42 -28.66 -12.82
N GLU A 203 -4.84 -29.85 -13.06
CA GLU A 203 -4.22 -30.21 -14.35
C GLU A 203 -5.22 -30.05 -15.51
N GLU A 204 -6.44 -30.56 -15.38
CA GLU A 204 -7.50 -30.43 -16.39
C GLU A 204 -7.88 -28.96 -16.68
N ALA A 205 -7.95 -28.12 -15.64
CA ALA A 205 -8.26 -26.70 -15.76
C ALA A 205 -7.13 -25.92 -16.45
N LEU A 206 -5.87 -26.28 -16.20
CA LEU A 206 -4.70 -25.66 -16.84
C LEU A 206 -4.62 -26.02 -18.32
N GLU A 207 -4.92 -27.28 -18.68
CA GLU A 207 -5.05 -27.72 -20.09
C GLU A 207 -6.28 -27.11 -20.80
N GLY A 208 -7.18 -26.46 -20.06
CA GLY A 208 -8.37 -25.80 -20.60
C GLY A 208 -9.55 -26.74 -20.86
N ARG A 209 -9.53 -27.98 -20.34
CA ARG A 209 -10.70 -28.89 -20.35
C ARG A 209 -11.88 -28.30 -19.58
N THR A 210 -11.60 -27.59 -18.49
CA THR A 210 -12.61 -26.88 -17.68
C THR A 210 -12.36 -25.36 -17.69
N ARG A 211 -13.42 -24.57 -17.45
CA ARG A 211 -13.33 -23.09 -17.39
C ARG A 211 -12.95 -22.57 -16.00
N GLN A 212 -13.37 -23.27 -14.95
CA GLN A 212 -13.12 -22.89 -13.57
C GLN A 212 -11.81 -23.51 -13.11
N ILE A 213 -10.95 -22.69 -12.51
CA ILE A 213 -9.67 -23.15 -11.96
C ILE A 213 -9.90 -23.46 -10.47
N PRO A 214 -9.62 -24.69 -9.99
CA PRO A 214 -9.76 -25.04 -8.57
C PRO A 214 -8.85 -24.19 -7.68
N PHE A 215 -9.44 -23.20 -6.99
CA PHE A 215 -8.70 -22.23 -6.19
C PHE A 215 -8.19 -22.83 -4.86
N ASP A 216 -8.90 -23.80 -4.33
CA ASP A 216 -8.50 -24.67 -3.22
C ASP A 216 -7.18 -25.42 -3.52
N ALA A 217 -7.02 -25.97 -4.73
CA ALA A 217 -5.79 -26.61 -5.16
C ALA A 217 -4.63 -25.61 -5.30
N ILE A 218 -4.89 -24.40 -5.82
CA ILE A 218 -3.88 -23.32 -5.85
C ILE A 218 -3.48 -22.91 -4.43
N LEU A 219 -4.44 -22.79 -3.51
CA LEU A 219 -4.18 -22.42 -2.12
C LEU A 219 -3.35 -23.48 -1.40
N ALA A 220 -3.69 -24.77 -1.57
CA ALA A 220 -2.90 -25.87 -1.02
C ALA A 220 -1.44 -25.81 -1.51
N LEU A 221 -1.21 -25.64 -2.82
CA LEU A 221 0.13 -25.51 -3.40
C LEU A 221 0.88 -24.25 -2.89
N ASP A 222 0.21 -23.10 -2.75
CA ASP A 222 0.83 -21.89 -2.18
C ASP A 222 1.18 -22.08 -0.69
N VAL A 223 0.39 -22.85 0.07
CA VAL A 223 0.71 -23.21 1.47
C VAL A 223 1.89 -24.19 1.56
N VAL A 224 1.94 -25.23 0.72
CA VAL A 224 3.10 -26.15 0.61
C VAL A 224 4.37 -25.35 0.37
N MET A 225 4.43 -24.60 -0.73
CA MET A 225 5.61 -23.87 -1.14
C MET A 225 6.05 -22.80 -0.13
N ARG A 226 5.14 -22.29 0.71
CA ARG A 226 5.45 -21.29 1.74
C ARG A 226 5.82 -21.86 3.10
N HIS A 227 5.65 -23.16 3.33
CA HIS A 227 5.64 -23.71 4.69
C HIS A 227 6.98 -23.49 5.40
N LEU A 228 8.07 -24.05 4.86
CA LEU A 228 9.43 -23.89 5.38
C LEU A 228 9.90 -22.41 5.38
N PRO A 229 9.78 -21.63 4.28
CA PRO A 229 10.12 -20.21 4.29
C PRO A 229 9.40 -19.38 5.36
N SER A 230 8.17 -19.75 5.76
CA SER A 230 7.41 -19.06 6.81
C SER A 230 7.89 -19.34 8.23
N MET A 231 8.75 -20.35 8.42
CA MET A 231 9.36 -20.72 9.69
C MET A 231 10.80 -20.19 9.77
N THR A 232 11.57 -20.33 8.68
CA THR A 232 12.97 -19.88 8.56
C THR A 232 13.11 -18.36 8.48
N TYR A 233 12.24 -17.67 7.73
CA TYR A 233 12.36 -16.24 7.47
C TYR A 233 11.29 -15.40 8.21
N THR A 234 11.37 -14.08 8.08
CA THR A 234 10.29 -13.17 8.51
C THR A 234 9.29 -12.96 7.37
N PRO A 235 8.06 -13.54 7.43
CA PRO A 235 7.06 -13.36 6.39
C PRO A 235 6.42 -11.96 6.45
N VAL A 236 6.33 -11.31 5.29
CA VAL A 236 5.69 -10.00 5.09
C VAL A 236 4.83 -10.07 3.83
N GLY A 237 3.52 -10.22 4.01
CA GLY A 237 2.61 -10.41 2.88
C GLY A 237 2.92 -11.71 2.13
N ARG A 238 3.32 -11.60 0.86
CA ARG A 238 3.77 -12.73 0.03
C ARG A 238 5.30 -12.87 -0.08
N SER A 239 6.05 -12.05 0.65
CA SER A 239 7.52 -12.04 0.63
C SER A 239 8.12 -12.54 1.95
N PHE A 240 9.37 -13.01 1.88
CA PHE A 240 10.16 -13.52 2.98
C PHE A 240 11.46 -12.72 3.10
N PHE A 241 11.81 -12.30 4.32
CA PHE A 241 12.98 -11.45 4.59
C PHE A 241 13.86 -12.04 5.70
N SER A 242 15.18 -11.93 5.54
CA SER A 242 16.18 -12.31 6.54
C SER A 242 16.89 -11.07 7.07
N SER A 243 17.53 -11.19 8.25
CA SER A 243 18.51 -10.20 8.67
C SER A 243 19.66 -10.10 7.65
N PRO A 244 20.33 -8.93 7.57
CA PRO A 244 21.54 -8.79 6.79
C PRO A 244 22.63 -9.76 7.24
N ASP A 245 23.29 -10.40 6.28
CA ASP A 245 24.44 -11.28 6.50
C ASP A 245 25.50 -10.96 5.43
N GLY A 246 26.71 -10.61 5.87
CA GLY A 246 27.78 -10.11 5.00
C GLY A 246 27.54 -8.74 4.35
N TYR A 247 26.42 -8.05 4.62
CA TYR A 247 26.15 -6.69 4.12
C TYR A 247 25.46 -5.82 5.19
N TYR A 248 25.63 -4.49 5.10
CA TYR A 248 25.00 -3.54 6.04
C TYR A 248 24.54 -2.27 5.33
N HIS A 249 23.23 -2.00 5.40
CA HIS A 249 22.60 -0.86 4.73
C HIS A 249 21.72 -0.07 5.72
N PRO A 250 22.33 0.74 6.61
CA PRO A 250 21.59 1.60 7.51
C PRO A 250 20.85 2.69 6.73
N LEU A 251 19.60 2.94 7.13
CA LEU A 251 18.79 4.06 6.63
C LEU A 251 18.87 5.29 7.55
N GLY A 252 19.34 5.10 8.80
CA GLY A 252 19.32 6.10 9.86
C GLY A 252 17.94 6.18 10.54
N GLY A 253 17.87 6.78 11.73
CA GLY A 253 16.65 6.80 12.54
C GLY A 253 16.26 5.42 13.09
N GLY A 254 17.25 4.56 13.34
CA GLY A 254 17.09 3.22 13.89
C GLY A 254 16.61 2.17 12.90
N ARG A 255 16.74 2.45 11.60
CA ARG A 255 16.21 1.65 10.49
C ARG A 255 17.32 1.16 9.58
N GLU A 256 17.09 0.02 8.93
CA GLU A 256 17.99 -0.62 7.96
C GLU A 256 17.19 -1.32 6.84
N VAL A 257 17.87 -1.68 5.75
CA VAL A 257 17.29 -2.46 4.65
C VAL A 257 17.53 -3.95 4.90
N TRP A 258 16.45 -4.74 4.89
CA TRP A 258 16.55 -6.20 4.76
C TRP A 258 16.21 -6.59 3.33
N PHE A 259 17.01 -7.47 2.75
CA PHE A 259 16.68 -8.13 1.48
C PHE A 259 15.92 -9.44 1.73
N GLY A 260 15.31 -9.93 0.66
CA GLY A 260 14.43 -11.08 0.70
C GLY A 260 13.88 -11.37 -0.69
N PHE A 261 12.81 -12.17 -0.75
CA PHE A 261 12.16 -12.53 -2.00
C PHE A 261 10.65 -12.52 -1.88
N HIS A 262 9.97 -12.08 -2.95
CA HIS A 262 8.57 -12.37 -3.20
C HIS A 262 8.45 -13.79 -3.71
N GLN A 263 7.41 -14.49 -3.26
CA GLN A 263 7.03 -15.81 -3.75
C GLN A 263 5.52 -15.85 -3.98
N SER A 264 5.07 -16.42 -5.09
CA SER A 264 3.67 -16.82 -5.26
C SER A 264 3.49 -17.92 -6.31
N VAL A 265 2.63 -18.89 -6.01
CA VAL A 265 2.17 -19.88 -6.97
C VAL A 265 1.10 -19.25 -7.89
N ARG A 266 1.17 -19.50 -9.19
CA ARG A 266 0.29 -18.91 -10.23
C ARG A 266 -0.14 -19.96 -11.26
N PRO A 267 -1.43 -20.03 -11.66
CA PRO A 267 -1.84 -20.82 -12.82
C PRO A 267 -1.40 -20.14 -14.12
N SER A 268 -1.03 -20.93 -15.13
CA SER A 268 -0.74 -20.45 -16.49
C SER A 268 -1.57 -21.21 -17.53
N GLN A 269 -1.33 -20.99 -18.82
CA GLN A 269 -2.03 -21.70 -19.91
C GLN A 269 -1.64 -23.20 -20.01
N TRP A 270 -0.60 -23.65 -19.30
CA TRP A 270 -0.07 -25.01 -19.46
C TRP A 270 0.26 -25.69 -18.14
N LYS A 271 0.86 -24.97 -17.20
CA LYS A 271 1.37 -25.53 -15.94
C LYS A 271 1.28 -24.53 -14.79
N MET A 272 1.41 -25.01 -13.56
CA MET A 272 1.62 -24.15 -12.40
C MET A 272 3.00 -23.51 -12.45
N MET A 273 3.09 -22.24 -12.05
CA MET A 273 4.31 -21.44 -12.07
C MET A 273 4.61 -20.87 -10.69
N LEU A 274 5.84 -21.04 -10.22
CA LEU A 274 6.39 -20.35 -9.06
C LEU A 274 6.98 -19.01 -9.53
N ASN A 275 6.34 -17.90 -9.17
CA ASN A 275 6.86 -16.55 -9.42
C ASN A 275 7.76 -16.14 -8.24
N ILE A 276 9.04 -15.89 -8.54
CA ILE A 276 10.07 -15.47 -7.57
C ILE A 276 10.66 -14.13 -8.02
N ASP A 277 10.76 -13.16 -7.11
CA ASP A 277 11.42 -11.87 -7.40
C ASP A 277 12.17 -11.34 -6.18
N VAL A 278 13.31 -10.69 -6.39
CA VAL A 278 14.08 -10.08 -5.30
C VAL A 278 13.35 -8.87 -4.72
N SER A 279 13.27 -8.83 -3.39
CA SER A 279 12.53 -7.85 -2.62
C SER A 279 13.43 -7.19 -1.57
N ALA A 280 13.13 -5.95 -1.22
CA ALA A 280 13.81 -5.23 -0.15
C ALA A 280 12.82 -4.33 0.59
N THR A 281 12.88 -4.31 1.92
CA THR A 281 12.03 -3.44 2.73
C THR A 281 12.75 -2.96 3.99
N ALA A 282 12.26 -1.89 4.59
CA ALA A 282 12.86 -1.32 5.79
C ALA A 282 12.43 -2.11 7.03
N PHE A 283 13.39 -2.42 7.90
CA PHE A 283 13.21 -2.99 9.22
C PHE A 283 13.81 -2.06 10.28
N TYR A 284 13.38 -2.21 11.53
CA TYR A 284 14.06 -1.64 12.68
C TYR A 284 15.25 -2.52 13.06
N LYS A 285 16.42 -1.90 13.28
CA LYS A 285 17.62 -2.59 13.74
C LYS A 285 17.38 -3.24 15.10
N ALA A 286 17.95 -4.41 15.33
CA ALA A 286 18.06 -4.99 16.66
C ALA A 286 19.21 -4.31 17.42
N GLN A 287 18.89 -3.32 18.26
CA GLN A 287 19.88 -2.50 18.98
C GLN A 287 19.34 -2.03 20.35
N PRO A 288 20.20 -1.59 21.29
CA PRO A 288 19.77 -0.92 22.51
C PRO A 288 18.84 0.27 22.25
N VAL A 289 17.85 0.49 23.11
CA VAL A 289 16.90 1.60 22.96
C VAL A 289 17.60 2.97 23.11
N ILE A 290 18.73 3.04 23.84
CA ILE A 290 19.59 4.22 23.92
C ILE A 290 20.16 4.59 22.53
N GLU A 291 20.70 3.63 21.80
CA GLU A 291 21.26 3.86 20.44
C GLU A 291 20.15 4.21 19.46
N PHE A 292 19.00 3.51 19.53
CA PHE A 292 17.80 3.84 18.74
C PHE A 292 17.32 5.28 19.00
N MET A 293 17.33 5.73 20.26
CA MET A 293 17.01 7.12 20.62
C MET A 293 18.02 8.10 20.00
N CYS A 294 19.31 7.80 20.06
CA CYS A 294 20.36 8.65 19.47
C CYS A 294 20.19 8.79 17.96
N GLU A 295 19.98 7.69 17.23
CA GLU A 295 19.70 7.70 15.79
C GLU A 295 18.42 8.50 15.43
N VAL A 296 17.37 8.42 16.26
CA VAL A 296 16.11 9.14 16.03
C VAL A 296 16.24 10.64 16.33
N LEU A 297 17.02 11.01 17.34
CA LEU A 297 17.19 12.39 17.79
C LEU A 297 18.35 13.13 17.11
N ASP A 298 19.19 12.42 16.35
CA ASP A 298 20.43 12.92 15.73
C ASP A 298 21.48 13.35 16.78
N ILE A 299 21.57 12.56 17.86
CA ILE A 299 22.56 12.72 18.94
C ILE A 299 23.77 11.85 18.59
N ARG A 300 24.97 12.43 18.62
CA ARG A 300 26.22 11.73 18.26
C ARG A 300 26.79 10.91 19.41
N ASP A 301 26.85 11.50 20.60
CA ASP A 301 27.25 10.81 21.82
C ASP A 301 26.19 11.04 22.92
N ILE A 302 25.74 9.94 23.53
CA ILE A 302 24.83 9.96 24.68
C ILE A 302 25.41 10.71 25.89
N ASN A 303 26.74 10.78 26.02
CA ASN A 303 27.42 11.49 27.12
C ASN A 303 27.30 13.02 27.04
N GLU A 304 26.97 13.57 25.86
CA GLU A 304 26.63 14.98 25.67
C GLU A 304 25.22 15.28 26.23
N GLN A 305 24.30 14.31 26.17
CA GLN A 305 22.92 14.43 26.64
C GLN A 305 22.82 14.28 28.17
N ARG A 306 23.45 15.19 28.91
CA ARG A 306 23.42 15.25 30.39
C ARG A 306 22.13 15.84 30.99
N LYS A 307 21.28 16.44 30.15
CA LYS A 307 19.99 17.04 30.55
C LYS A 307 18.84 16.13 30.12
N PRO A 308 17.66 16.19 30.78
CA PRO A 308 16.45 15.54 30.28
C PRO A 308 16.11 15.98 28.85
N LEU A 309 15.40 15.12 28.11
CA LEU A 309 14.94 15.44 26.75
C LEU A 309 13.96 16.63 26.79
N THR A 310 14.10 17.56 25.85
CA THR A 310 13.08 18.60 25.62
C THR A 310 11.75 17.99 25.21
N ASP A 311 10.62 18.66 25.46
CA ASP A 311 9.30 18.14 25.09
C ASP A 311 9.18 17.86 23.57
N SER A 312 9.87 18.63 22.71
CA SER A 312 9.97 18.38 21.26
C SER A 312 10.74 17.09 20.93
N GLN A 313 11.93 16.89 21.51
CA GLN A 313 12.70 15.65 21.36
C GLN A 313 11.92 14.44 21.89
N ARG A 314 11.32 14.56 23.07
CA ARG A 314 10.49 13.53 23.70
C ARG A 314 9.35 13.12 22.77
N VAL A 315 8.57 14.06 22.25
CA VAL A 315 7.48 13.78 21.29
C VAL A 315 7.99 13.16 19.98
N LYS A 316 9.14 13.60 19.45
CA LYS A 316 9.78 12.97 18.28
C LYS A 316 10.14 11.50 18.54
N PHE A 317 10.76 11.22 19.69
CA PHE A 317 11.12 9.87 20.11
C PHE A 317 9.89 8.99 20.36
N THR A 318 8.88 9.47 21.10
CA THR A 318 7.61 8.75 21.33
C THR A 318 6.93 8.37 20.02
N LYS A 319 6.89 9.28 19.04
CA LYS A 319 6.31 9.01 17.71
C LYS A 319 7.05 7.89 16.97
N GLU A 320 8.34 7.68 17.21
CA GLU A 320 9.12 6.62 16.58
C GLU A 320 9.05 5.29 17.34
N ILE A 321 9.16 5.28 18.67
CA ILE A 321 9.18 4.04 19.46
C ILE A 321 7.79 3.48 19.83
N LYS A 322 6.73 4.31 19.91
CA LYS A 322 5.38 3.82 20.23
C LYS A 322 4.94 2.77 19.20
N GLY A 323 4.48 1.63 19.71
CA GLY A 323 4.05 0.47 18.95
C GLY A 323 5.14 -0.60 18.73
N LEU A 324 6.43 -0.30 18.93
CA LEU A 324 7.50 -1.28 18.75
C LEU A 324 7.54 -2.30 19.89
N LYS A 325 8.06 -3.50 19.60
CA LYS A 325 8.41 -4.51 20.59
C LYS A 325 9.84 -4.30 21.08
N ILE A 326 10.03 -4.44 22.39
CA ILE A 326 11.33 -4.41 23.06
C ILE A 326 11.50 -5.68 23.89
N GLU A 327 12.74 -6.08 24.15
CA GLU A 327 13.08 -7.14 25.11
C GLU A 327 13.94 -6.57 26.24
N ILE A 328 13.75 -7.11 27.45
CA ILE A 328 14.50 -6.68 28.63
C ILE A 328 15.87 -7.39 28.73
N THR A 329 16.86 -6.69 29.29
CA THR A 329 18.23 -7.20 29.46
C THR A 329 18.65 -7.38 30.94
N HIS A 330 17.83 -6.95 31.90
CA HIS A 330 18.18 -6.92 33.33
C HIS A 330 17.85 -8.20 34.11
N CYS A 331 17.18 -9.19 33.50
CA CYS A 331 16.75 -10.44 34.15
C CYS A 331 17.60 -11.67 33.75
N GLY A 332 18.91 -11.49 33.59
CA GLY A 332 19.83 -12.58 33.23
C GLY A 332 19.48 -13.22 31.88
N GLN A 333 19.22 -14.54 31.89
CA GLN A 333 18.80 -15.27 30.69
C GLN A 333 17.35 -14.98 30.25
N MET A 334 16.50 -14.40 31.11
CA MET A 334 15.09 -14.14 30.81
C MET A 334 14.91 -12.86 29.96
N ARG A 335 14.81 -13.02 28.63
CA ARG A 335 14.66 -11.91 27.66
C ARG A 335 13.20 -11.53 27.36
N ARG A 336 12.44 -11.22 28.41
CA ARG A 336 10.99 -10.99 28.29
C ARG A 336 10.63 -9.85 27.34
N LYS A 337 9.71 -10.16 26.41
CA LYS A 337 9.27 -9.25 25.33
C LYS A 337 8.02 -8.47 25.70
N TYR A 338 8.04 -7.17 25.40
CA TYR A 338 6.96 -6.22 25.66
C TYR A 338 6.69 -5.36 24.42
N ARG A 339 5.48 -4.75 24.33
CA ARG A 339 5.18 -3.70 23.35
C ARG A 339 5.11 -2.34 24.04
N VAL A 340 5.78 -1.34 23.48
CA VAL A 340 5.79 0.04 23.98
C VAL A 340 4.46 0.72 23.65
N CYS A 341 3.73 1.16 24.67
CA CYS A 341 2.51 1.93 24.54
C CYS A 341 2.77 3.45 24.71
N ASN A 342 3.76 3.88 25.50
CA ASN A 342 4.06 5.29 25.67
C ASN A 342 5.52 5.55 26.13
N VAL A 343 5.89 6.83 26.26
CA VAL A 343 7.15 7.28 26.88
C VAL A 343 6.81 8.33 27.94
N THR A 344 7.38 8.19 29.15
CA THR A 344 7.00 9.02 30.29
C THR A 344 7.42 10.49 30.11
N ARG A 345 6.69 11.42 30.75
CA ARG A 345 7.11 12.83 30.83
C ARG A 345 8.20 13.05 31.87
N ARG A 346 8.10 12.38 33.02
CA ARG A 346 9.11 12.44 34.08
C ARG A 346 10.29 11.49 33.75
N PRO A 347 11.53 11.88 34.08
CA PRO A 347 12.70 11.01 33.95
C PRO A 347 12.67 9.86 34.96
N ALA A 348 13.46 8.80 34.76
CA ALA A 348 13.46 7.59 35.59
C ALA A 348 13.69 7.85 37.09
N GLN A 349 14.45 8.90 37.44
CA GLN A 349 14.65 9.35 38.83
C GLN A 349 13.43 10.01 39.49
N MET A 350 12.45 10.51 38.72
CA MET A 350 11.25 11.20 39.20
C MET A 350 9.94 10.49 38.80
N GLN A 351 9.99 9.55 37.87
CA GLN A 351 8.85 8.72 37.52
C GLN A 351 8.62 7.72 38.64
N SER A 352 7.47 7.80 39.28
CA SER A 352 7.03 6.89 40.33
C SER A 352 5.89 5.99 39.88
N PHE A 353 5.62 4.96 40.66
CA PHE A 353 4.48 4.07 40.53
C PHE A 353 4.12 3.46 41.89
N PRO A 354 2.85 3.04 42.08
CA PRO A 354 2.44 2.34 43.30
C PRO A 354 3.05 0.94 43.32
N LEU A 355 3.90 0.67 44.31
CA LEU A 355 4.54 -0.60 44.58
C LEU A 355 3.92 -1.22 45.83
N GLN A 356 3.30 -2.40 45.69
CA GLN A 356 2.90 -3.21 46.84
C GLN A 356 4.13 -3.91 47.43
N LEU A 357 4.32 -3.73 48.74
CA LEU A 357 5.32 -4.41 49.55
C LEU A 357 4.77 -5.74 50.09
N GLU A 358 5.65 -6.61 50.58
CA GLU A 358 5.28 -7.94 51.10
C GLU A 358 4.37 -7.88 52.34
N ASN A 359 4.37 -6.76 53.07
CA ASN A 359 3.46 -6.48 54.18
C ASN A 359 2.07 -5.95 53.75
N GLY A 360 1.76 -5.96 52.45
CA GLY A 360 0.50 -5.48 51.88
C GLY A 360 0.37 -3.96 51.72
N GLN A 361 1.31 -3.17 52.26
CA GLN A 361 1.28 -1.70 52.09
C GLN A 361 1.66 -1.30 50.66
N THR A 362 0.98 -0.30 50.11
CA THR A 362 1.32 0.30 48.82
C THR A 362 2.11 1.59 49.04
N VAL A 363 3.34 1.64 48.51
CA VAL A 363 4.21 2.82 48.58
C VAL A 363 4.51 3.35 47.18
N GLU A 364 4.58 4.67 47.03
CA GLU A 364 5.07 5.29 45.79
C GLU A 364 6.59 5.10 45.70
N CYS A 365 7.04 4.33 44.70
CA CYS A 365 8.45 4.05 44.47
C CYS A 365 8.89 4.62 43.11
N THR A 366 10.05 5.27 43.04
CA THR A 366 10.60 5.74 41.76
C THR A 366 11.22 4.59 40.98
N VAL A 367 11.18 4.66 39.64
CA VAL A 367 11.76 3.62 38.78
C VAL A 367 13.26 3.44 39.07
N ALA A 368 14.00 4.54 39.23
CA ALA A 368 15.42 4.47 39.61
C ALA A 368 15.66 3.77 40.96
N LYS A 369 14.84 4.07 41.99
CA LYS A 369 14.95 3.42 43.30
C LYS A 369 14.60 1.93 43.22
N TYR A 370 13.51 1.57 42.55
CA TYR A 370 13.11 0.17 42.37
C TYR A 370 14.20 -0.68 41.69
N PHE A 371 14.85 -0.16 40.65
CA PHE A 371 15.95 -0.88 39.97
C PHE A 371 17.20 -1.03 40.86
N LEU A 372 17.52 -0.02 41.68
CA LEU A 372 18.60 -0.10 42.66
C LEU A 372 18.28 -1.10 43.78
N ASP A 373 17.08 -1.04 44.35
CA ASP A 373 16.71 -1.85 45.51
C ASP A 373 16.51 -3.33 45.14
N LYS A 374 15.78 -3.60 44.04
CA LYS A 374 15.39 -4.97 43.64
C LYS A 374 16.43 -5.67 42.78
N TYR A 375 17.01 -4.99 41.79
CA TYR A 375 17.94 -5.59 40.82
C TYR A 375 19.41 -5.22 41.11
N LYS A 376 19.68 -4.48 42.20
CA LYS A 376 21.02 -3.97 42.57
C LYS A 376 21.68 -3.18 41.44
N MET A 377 20.87 -2.54 40.60
CA MET A 377 21.29 -1.88 39.36
C MET A 377 21.20 -0.36 39.49
N LYS A 378 22.34 0.31 39.60
CA LYS A 378 22.42 1.78 39.50
C LYS A 378 22.31 2.20 38.04
N LEU A 379 21.24 2.91 37.71
CA LEU A 379 21.03 3.46 36.35
C LEU A 379 22.14 4.46 35.98
N ARG A 380 22.66 4.37 34.75
CA ARG A 380 23.64 5.31 34.19
C ARG A 380 22.98 6.56 33.61
N TYR A 381 21.74 6.44 33.14
CA TYR A 381 21.01 7.56 32.53
C TYR A 381 19.67 7.87 33.25
N PRO A 382 19.69 8.14 34.58
CA PRO A 382 18.48 8.31 35.39
C PRO A 382 17.65 9.56 35.03
N HIS A 383 18.25 10.51 34.30
CA HIS A 383 17.66 11.73 33.76
C HIS A 383 16.89 11.54 32.44
N LEU A 384 16.93 10.34 31.84
CA LEU A 384 16.14 10.01 30.65
C LEU A 384 14.74 9.47 31.03
N PRO A 385 13.73 9.57 30.16
CA PRO A 385 12.39 9.02 30.41
C PRO A 385 12.37 7.49 30.40
N CYS A 386 11.29 6.89 30.88
CA CYS A 386 11.02 5.46 30.80
C CYS A 386 10.11 5.12 29.61
N LEU A 387 10.20 3.90 29.11
CA LEU A 387 9.17 3.29 28.26
C LEU A 387 8.02 2.81 29.15
N GLN A 388 6.79 3.20 28.81
CA GLN A 388 5.61 2.53 29.33
C GLN A 388 5.25 1.37 28.40
N VAL A 389 5.02 0.19 28.96
CA VAL A 389 4.82 -1.04 28.18
C VAL A 389 3.59 -1.84 28.61
N GLY A 390 3.06 -2.64 27.68
CA GLY A 390 1.89 -3.48 27.93
C GLY A 390 0.57 -2.69 27.84
N GLN A 391 -0.24 -2.75 28.90
CA GLN A 391 -1.53 -2.07 28.97
C GLN A 391 -1.34 -0.60 29.37
N GLU A 392 -1.88 0.35 28.60
CA GLU A 392 -1.65 1.79 28.81
C GLU A 392 -2.26 2.34 30.12
N HIS A 393 -3.24 1.63 30.71
CA HIS A 393 -3.77 1.90 32.04
C HIS A 393 -2.95 1.28 33.20
N LYS A 394 -1.84 0.60 32.91
CA LYS A 394 -0.94 0.01 33.92
C LYS A 394 0.40 0.74 33.99
N HIS A 395 0.96 0.74 35.19
CA HIS A 395 2.16 1.49 35.56
C HIS A 395 3.47 0.70 35.34
N THR A 396 3.56 -0.07 34.25
CA THR A 396 4.77 -0.84 33.93
C THR A 396 5.75 0.03 33.15
N TYR A 397 6.76 0.52 33.86
CA TYR A 397 7.81 1.41 33.33
C TYR A 397 9.17 0.72 33.27
N LEU A 398 9.88 0.90 32.16
CA LEU A 398 11.23 0.36 31.94
C LEU A 398 12.21 1.49 31.56
N PRO A 399 13.36 1.62 32.24
CA PRO A 399 14.45 2.49 31.80
C PRO A 399 14.93 2.15 30.39
N LEU A 400 15.36 3.16 29.61
CA LEU A 400 15.80 2.94 28.23
C LEU A 400 17.03 2.01 28.14
N GLU A 401 17.91 2.05 29.13
CA GLU A 401 19.17 1.29 29.11
C GLU A 401 19.04 -0.21 29.43
N VAL A 402 17.86 -0.66 29.87
CA VAL A 402 17.57 -2.08 30.13
C VAL A 402 16.70 -2.74 29.04
N CYS A 403 16.61 -2.09 27.87
CA CYS A 403 15.72 -2.46 26.77
C CYS A 403 16.47 -2.50 25.43
N ASN A 404 16.25 -3.57 24.67
CA ASN A 404 16.68 -3.69 23.27
C ASN A 404 15.46 -3.70 22.32
N ILE A 405 15.59 -3.13 21.13
CA ILE A 405 14.62 -3.30 20.04
C ILE A 405 14.67 -4.76 19.56
N VAL A 406 13.52 -5.44 19.50
CA VAL A 406 13.45 -6.83 19.03
C VAL A 406 13.68 -6.89 17.51
N ALA A 407 14.47 -7.87 17.06
CA ALA A 407 14.74 -8.14 15.65
C ALA A 407 13.48 -8.46 14.82
N GLY A 408 13.58 -8.37 13.49
CA GLY A 408 12.50 -8.80 12.57
C GLY A 408 11.25 -7.92 12.57
N GLN A 409 11.35 -6.67 13.04
CA GLN A 409 10.23 -5.73 13.04
C GLN A 409 10.25 -4.85 11.79
N ARG A 410 9.34 -5.10 10.84
CA ARG A 410 9.17 -4.26 9.63
C ARG A 410 8.82 -2.82 10.02
N CYS A 411 9.47 -1.86 9.38
CA CYS A 411 9.07 -0.46 9.45
C CYS A 411 7.84 -0.22 8.55
N ILE A 412 6.68 0.01 9.16
CA ILE A 412 5.42 0.37 8.47
C ILE A 412 5.28 1.90 8.34
N LYS A 413 6.04 2.66 9.14
CA LYS A 413 6.03 4.13 9.10
C LYS A 413 6.70 4.60 7.81
N LYS A 414 6.12 5.61 7.15
CA LYS A 414 6.69 6.19 5.93
C LYS A 414 8.14 6.62 6.16
N LEU A 415 9.03 6.22 5.25
CA LEU A 415 10.42 6.64 5.25
C LEU A 415 10.53 8.15 4.96
N THR A 416 11.54 8.80 5.53
CA THR A 416 11.86 10.19 5.16
C THR A 416 12.36 10.26 3.72
N ASP A 417 12.34 11.45 3.11
CA ASP A 417 12.84 11.63 1.74
C ASP A 417 14.32 11.20 1.61
N MET A 418 15.12 11.38 2.66
CA MET A 418 16.52 10.93 2.73
C MET A 418 16.63 9.39 2.85
N GLN A 419 15.89 8.78 3.78
CA GLN A 419 15.83 7.31 3.91
C GLN A 419 15.36 6.63 2.62
N THR A 420 14.38 7.24 1.93
CA THR A 420 13.88 6.77 0.63
C THR A 420 14.98 6.84 -0.44
N SER A 421 15.75 7.93 -0.48
CA SER A 421 16.91 8.09 -1.38
C SER A 421 17.98 7.02 -1.13
N THR A 422 18.34 6.78 0.14
CA THR A 422 19.30 5.74 0.54
C THR A 422 18.80 4.34 0.19
N MET A 423 17.53 4.04 0.47
CA MET A 423 16.91 2.75 0.12
C MET A 423 16.92 2.51 -1.39
N ILE A 424 16.52 3.50 -2.21
CA ILE A 424 16.58 3.39 -3.68
C ILE A 424 18.02 3.14 -4.15
N LYS A 425 19.03 3.84 -3.60
CA LYS A 425 20.44 3.60 -3.96
C LYS A 425 20.92 2.20 -3.60
N ALA A 426 20.56 1.68 -2.42
CA ALA A 426 20.94 0.33 -1.99
C ALA A 426 20.28 -0.78 -2.82
N THR A 427 19.06 -0.54 -3.31
CA THR A 427 18.20 -1.56 -3.93
C THR A 427 18.09 -1.48 -5.46
N ALA A 428 18.57 -0.40 -6.07
CA ALA A 428 18.59 -0.27 -7.52
C ALA A 428 19.52 -1.32 -8.15
N ARG A 429 19.02 -2.03 -9.16
CA ARG A 429 19.75 -3.03 -9.95
C ARG A 429 19.37 -2.88 -11.41
N SER A 430 20.29 -3.19 -12.33
CA SER A 430 19.95 -3.31 -13.75
C SER A 430 19.11 -4.58 -13.98
N ALA A 431 18.41 -4.66 -15.11
CA ALA A 431 17.64 -5.88 -15.43
C ALA A 431 18.52 -7.14 -15.53
N PRO A 432 19.70 -7.12 -16.19
CA PRO A 432 20.64 -8.25 -16.15
C PRO A 432 21.13 -8.62 -14.75
N ASP A 433 21.35 -7.65 -13.85
CA ASP A 433 21.79 -7.94 -12.49
C ASP A 433 20.67 -8.56 -11.66
N ARG A 434 19.46 -8.01 -11.73
CA ARG A 434 18.27 -8.55 -11.07
C ARG A 434 17.98 -9.98 -11.54
N GLU A 435 18.17 -10.26 -12.83
CA GLU A 435 18.00 -11.62 -13.37
C GLU A 435 19.02 -12.60 -12.77
N ARG A 436 20.30 -12.20 -12.68
CA ARG A 436 21.34 -13.03 -12.01
C ARG A 436 21.06 -13.21 -10.52
N GLU A 437 20.61 -12.17 -9.82
CA GLU A 437 20.22 -12.27 -8.40
C GLU A 437 19.06 -13.25 -8.19
N ILE A 438 18.00 -13.19 -9.01
CA ILE A 438 16.87 -14.15 -8.92
C ILE A 438 17.34 -15.59 -9.23
N ASN A 439 18.11 -15.80 -10.30
CA ASN A 439 18.62 -17.14 -10.64
C ASN A 439 19.53 -17.71 -9.53
N ASN A 440 20.38 -16.87 -8.93
CA ASN A 440 21.21 -17.27 -7.79
C ASN A 440 20.36 -17.58 -6.55
N LEU A 441 19.27 -16.83 -6.32
CA LEU A 441 18.36 -17.09 -5.21
C LEU A 441 17.63 -18.42 -5.36
N VAL A 442 17.10 -18.73 -6.54
CA VAL A 442 16.43 -20.02 -6.80
C VAL A 442 17.40 -21.20 -6.63
N ARG A 443 18.64 -21.06 -7.12
CA ARG A 443 19.69 -22.09 -6.91
C ARG A 443 20.09 -22.28 -5.45
N ARG A 444 20.04 -21.23 -4.63
CA ARG A 444 20.35 -21.29 -3.18
C ARG A 444 19.17 -21.76 -2.32
N ALA A 445 17.94 -21.46 -2.76
CA ALA A 445 16.71 -21.90 -2.09
C ALA A 445 16.48 -23.40 -2.28
N ASP A 446 16.98 -23.96 -3.40
CA ASP A 446 17.03 -25.40 -3.69
C ASP A 446 15.72 -26.13 -3.37
N PHE A 447 14.61 -25.61 -3.90
CA PHE A 447 13.25 -26.04 -3.56
C PHE A 447 13.00 -27.54 -3.74
N ASN A 448 13.79 -28.25 -4.56
CA ASN A 448 13.67 -29.69 -4.77
C ASN A 448 14.25 -30.52 -3.61
N ASN A 449 15.02 -29.91 -2.72
CA ASN A 449 15.52 -30.49 -1.47
C ASN A 449 14.75 -30.02 -0.22
N ASP A 450 13.69 -29.21 -0.39
CA ASP A 450 12.75 -28.90 0.69
C ASP A 450 11.92 -30.16 1.03
N ALA A 451 12.06 -30.63 2.26
CA ALA A 451 11.43 -31.85 2.77
C ALA A 451 9.89 -31.85 2.65
N TYR A 452 9.23 -30.68 2.67
CA TYR A 452 7.78 -30.53 2.51
C TYR A 452 7.38 -30.48 1.03
N VAL A 453 8.23 -29.94 0.16
CA VAL A 453 7.98 -29.94 -1.29
C VAL A 453 8.11 -31.37 -1.85
N GLN A 454 9.10 -32.13 -1.37
CA GLN A 454 9.29 -33.54 -1.70
C GLN A 454 8.12 -34.42 -1.24
N GLU A 455 7.62 -34.21 -0.02
CA GLU A 455 6.46 -34.92 0.55
C GLU A 455 5.22 -34.84 -0.37
N PHE A 456 4.97 -33.66 -0.93
CA PHE A 456 3.86 -33.40 -1.85
C PHE A 456 4.17 -33.78 -3.31
N GLY A 457 5.32 -34.41 -3.57
CA GLY A 457 5.77 -34.87 -4.88
C GLY A 457 6.01 -33.76 -5.90
N LEU A 458 6.20 -32.52 -5.44
CA LEU A 458 6.37 -31.36 -6.31
C LEU A 458 7.83 -31.24 -6.78
N THR A 459 8.02 -30.78 -8.01
CA THR A 459 9.36 -30.43 -8.54
C THR A 459 9.35 -29.06 -9.23
N ILE A 460 10.41 -28.28 -9.04
CA ILE A 460 10.55 -26.91 -9.51
C ILE A 460 11.72 -26.82 -10.48
N SER A 461 11.48 -26.22 -11.66
CA SER A 461 12.53 -25.89 -12.62
C SER A 461 13.50 -24.85 -12.05
N ASN A 462 14.81 -25.08 -12.15
CA ASN A 462 15.83 -24.09 -11.80
C ASN A 462 16.04 -23.01 -12.89
N ASN A 463 15.37 -23.13 -14.03
CA ASN A 463 15.46 -22.19 -15.14
C ASN A 463 14.20 -21.31 -15.22
N MET A 464 14.43 -20.00 -15.42
CA MET A 464 13.39 -19.03 -15.80
C MET A 464 12.68 -19.47 -17.08
N MET A 465 11.36 -19.33 -17.12
CA MET A 465 10.56 -19.67 -18.29
C MET A 465 10.89 -18.74 -19.47
N GLU A 466 11.24 -19.33 -20.61
CA GLU A 466 11.38 -18.59 -21.87
C GLU A 466 9.99 -18.29 -22.45
N VAL A 467 9.78 -17.03 -22.87
CA VAL A 467 8.52 -16.56 -23.44
C VAL A 467 8.80 -15.78 -24.73
N ARG A 468 8.10 -16.13 -25.80
CA ARG A 468 8.11 -15.36 -27.06
C ARG A 468 7.14 -14.18 -26.94
N GLY A 469 7.68 -12.99 -26.72
CA GLY A 469 6.92 -11.75 -26.77
C GLY A 469 6.93 -11.11 -28.16
N ARG A 470 6.25 -9.97 -28.27
CA ARG A 470 6.24 -9.13 -29.47
C ARG A 470 6.46 -7.67 -29.09
N VAL A 471 7.31 -6.97 -29.83
CA VAL A 471 7.48 -5.52 -29.72
C VAL A 471 6.55 -4.88 -30.75
N LEU A 472 5.48 -4.26 -30.26
CA LEU A 472 4.50 -3.58 -31.12
C LEU A 472 5.13 -2.33 -31.78
N PRO A 473 4.75 -1.99 -33.03
CA PRO A 473 5.13 -0.73 -33.63
C PRO A 473 4.52 0.43 -32.81
N PRO A 474 5.30 1.49 -32.49
CA PRO A 474 4.76 2.64 -31.77
C PRO A 474 3.80 3.42 -32.67
N PRO A 475 2.71 3.98 -32.13
CA PRO A 475 1.81 4.82 -32.90
C PRO A 475 2.50 6.13 -33.30
N LYS A 476 2.17 6.63 -34.48
CA LYS A 476 2.56 7.98 -34.91
C LYS A 476 1.77 9.03 -34.14
N LEU A 477 2.47 10.04 -33.62
CA LEU A 477 1.85 11.19 -32.98
C LEU A 477 1.77 12.34 -33.98
N GLN A 478 0.62 13.00 -34.04
CA GLN A 478 0.40 14.19 -34.84
C GLN A 478 0.42 15.42 -33.94
N TYR A 479 1.23 16.39 -34.34
CA TYR A 479 1.38 17.70 -33.76
C TYR A 479 0.70 18.75 -34.66
N GLY A 480 0.73 20.01 -34.23
CA GLY A 480 0.32 21.13 -35.06
C GLY A 480 1.32 21.41 -36.19
N GLY A 481 1.17 22.56 -36.81
CA GLY A 481 2.12 23.09 -37.78
C GLY A 481 2.23 24.59 -37.62
N ARG A 482 3.41 25.15 -37.95
CA ARG A 482 3.52 26.59 -38.20
C ARG A 482 2.58 26.94 -39.35
N VAL A 483 1.88 28.06 -39.22
CA VAL A 483 1.24 28.69 -40.39
C VAL A 483 2.37 29.29 -41.23
N SER A 484 2.82 28.54 -42.23
CA SER A 484 3.76 29.05 -43.23
C SER A 484 2.98 29.89 -44.25
N THR A 485 2.92 31.19 -44.01
CA THR A 485 2.58 32.19 -45.04
C THR A 485 3.70 32.21 -46.08
N LEU A 486 3.63 31.31 -47.06
CA LEU A 486 4.49 31.31 -48.23
C LEU A 486 3.95 32.34 -49.23
N GLY A 487 4.75 33.35 -49.53
CA GLY A 487 4.45 34.37 -50.54
C GLY A 487 3.60 35.52 -49.99
N GLY A 488 4.19 36.71 -49.94
CA GLY A 488 3.41 37.94 -49.81
C GLY A 488 2.91 38.36 -51.20
N GLN A 489 1.61 38.15 -51.45
CA GLN A 489 0.80 38.98 -52.35
C GLN A 489 -0.68 38.64 -52.11
N ASP A 490 -1.52 39.66 -52.02
CA ASP A 490 -2.92 39.53 -51.65
C ASP A 490 -3.73 38.81 -52.73
N PHE A 491 -4.07 37.55 -52.47
CA PHE A 491 -5.08 36.82 -53.24
C PHE A 491 -6.10 36.19 -52.30
N GLN A 492 -7.33 36.71 -52.35
CA GLN A 492 -8.45 36.22 -51.54
C GLN A 492 -8.81 34.79 -52.01
N GLY A 493 -8.51 33.78 -51.18
CA GLY A 493 -8.87 32.38 -51.46
C GLY A 493 -7.90 31.29 -50.96
N CYS A 494 -6.76 31.66 -50.37
CA CYS A 494 -5.77 30.65 -49.95
C CYS A 494 -6.22 29.82 -48.73
N ASN A 495 -6.52 28.54 -48.96
CA ASN A 495 -6.66 27.52 -47.93
C ASN A 495 -5.41 27.50 -47.02
N VAL A 496 -5.58 27.71 -45.72
CA VAL A 496 -4.49 27.62 -44.73
C VAL A 496 -4.06 26.16 -44.58
N LEU A 497 -3.08 25.75 -45.40
CA LEU A 497 -2.42 24.44 -45.33
C LEU A 497 -1.54 24.36 -44.08
N GLN A 498 -2.17 24.16 -42.93
CA GLN A 498 -1.49 23.93 -41.65
C GLN A 498 -0.64 22.65 -41.77
N THR A 499 0.69 22.81 -41.83
CA THR A 499 1.65 21.72 -42.10
C THR A 499 1.77 20.79 -40.89
N LYS A 500 0.80 19.89 -40.74
CA LYS A 500 0.67 18.92 -39.63
C LYS A 500 1.93 18.07 -39.49
N GLN A 501 2.74 18.38 -38.48
CA GLN A 501 3.96 17.63 -38.22
C GLN A 501 3.67 16.30 -37.53
N GLN A 502 4.53 15.30 -37.74
CA GLN A 502 4.43 14.01 -37.08
C GLN A 502 5.68 13.71 -36.25
N ALA A 503 5.49 13.04 -35.12
CA ALA A 503 6.56 12.47 -34.31
C ALA A 503 6.46 10.94 -34.32
N MET A 504 7.58 10.28 -34.61
CA MET A 504 7.77 8.84 -34.47
C MET A 504 8.44 8.56 -33.12
N PRO A 505 7.80 7.87 -32.17
CA PRO A 505 8.48 7.44 -30.96
C PRO A 505 9.58 6.43 -31.28
N ASN A 506 10.80 6.68 -30.80
CA ASN A 506 11.92 5.74 -30.86
C ASN A 506 12.17 5.19 -29.45
N GLN A 507 12.14 3.86 -29.29
CA GLN A 507 12.28 3.18 -27.99
C GLN A 507 11.37 3.75 -26.87
N GLY A 508 10.17 4.21 -27.23
CA GLY A 508 9.19 4.81 -26.30
C GLY A 508 9.42 6.29 -25.98
N VAL A 509 10.39 6.95 -26.62
CA VAL A 509 10.71 8.37 -26.42
C VAL A 509 10.57 9.15 -27.72
N TRP A 510 10.08 10.38 -27.64
CA TRP A 510 10.14 11.38 -28.70
C TRP A 510 10.37 12.75 -28.08
N ASP A 511 10.66 13.75 -28.91
CA ASP A 511 10.79 15.14 -28.48
C ASP A 511 9.92 16.10 -29.32
N MET A 512 9.80 17.33 -28.81
CA MET A 512 9.09 18.43 -29.45
C MET A 512 9.96 19.34 -30.32
N ARG A 513 11.23 19.01 -30.60
CA ARG A 513 12.09 19.89 -31.42
C ARG A 513 11.49 20.04 -32.81
N GLY A 514 11.33 21.30 -33.24
CA GLY A 514 10.67 21.71 -34.49
C GLY A 514 9.13 21.70 -34.46
N LYS A 515 8.49 21.19 -33.40
CA LYS A 515 7.05 20.86 -33.35
C LYS A 515 6.27 21.81 -32.45
N GLN A 516 5.09 22.19 -32.92
CA GLN A 516 4.12 22.99 -32.16
C GLN A 516 2.94 22.13 -31.69
N PHE A 517 2.28 22.49 -30.58
CA PHE A 517 1.11 21.78 -30.08
C PHE A 517 0.00 21.67 -31.14
N PHE A 518 -0.75 20.57 -31.11
CA PHE A 518 -1.88 20.34 -32.01
C PHE A 518 -2.96 21.42 -31.87
N THR A 519 -3.23 21.83 -30.64
CA THR A 519 -4.02 23.02 -30.30
C THR A 519 -3.28 23.73 -29.16
N GLY A 520 -2.52 24.76 -29.51
CA GLY A 520 -1.85 25.62 -28.55
C GLY A 520 -2.76 26.73 -28.06
N VAL A 521 -2.77 26.98 -26.75
CA VAL A 521 -3.52 28.09 -26.15
C VAL A 521 -2.68 29.35 -26.16
N GLU A 522 -3.27 30.45 -26.58
CA GLU A 522 -2.69 31.78 -26.43
C GLU A 522 -2.93 32.31 -25.01
N ILE A 523 -1.86 32.75 -24.35
CA ILE A 523 -1.88 33.23 -22.97
C ILE A 523 -1.62 34.74 -22.98
N ARG A 524 -2.69 35.52 -22.75
CA ARG A 524 -2.70 36.99 -22.76
C ARG A 524 -2.68 37.58 -21.35
N VAL A 525 -3.41 37.00 -20.40
CA VAL A 525 -3.50 37.50 -19.02
C VAL A 525 -3.06 36.41 -18.05
N TRP A 526 -1.93 36.66 -17.39
CA TRP A 526 -1.29 35.70 -16.49
C TRP A 526 -0.51 36.41 -15.38
N ALA A 527 -0.33 35.74 -14.24
CA ALA A 527 0.29 36.30 -13.04
C ALA A 527 1.41 35.41 -12.49
N ILE A 528 2.34 36.01 -11.73
CA ILE A 528 3.37 35.33 -10.95
C ILE A 528 3.17 35.61 -9.46
N ALA A 529 3.08 34.55 -8.66
CA ALA A 529 3.09 34.62 -7.20
C ALA A 529 4.35 33.91 -6.66
N CYS A 530 5.29 34.66 -6.07
CA CYS A 530 6.56 34.12 -5.59
C CYS A 530 6.56 33.90 -4.07
N PHE A 531 6.39 32.65 -3.64
CA PHE A 531 6.48 32.24 -2.23
C PHE A 531 7.90 31.82 -1.81
N ALA A 532 8.89 31.99 -2.69
CA ALA A 532 10.30 31.89 -2.34
C ALA A 532 10.82 33.27 -1.88
N PRO A 533 11.65 33.34 -0.82
CA PRO A 533 12.21 34.62 -0.36
C PRO A 533 12.99 35.35 -1.47
N GLN A 534 12.87 36.68 -1.52
CA GLN A 534 13.54 37.52 -2.54
C GLN A 534 15.06 37.35 -2.58
N ARG A 535 15.70 37.07 -1.43
CA ARG A 535 17.13 36.71 -1.34
C ARG A 535 17.49 35.40 -2.06
N THR A 536 16.53 34.50 -2.23
CA THR A 536 16.68 33.18 -2.86
C THR A 536 16.27 33.20 -4.33
N VAL A 537 15.24 33.98 -4.68
CA VAL A 537 14.79 34.20 -6.07
C VAL A 537 14.69 35.71 -6.29
N ARG A 538 15.68 36.28 -6.97
CA ARG A 538 15.73 37.73 -7.27
C ARG A 538 14.79 38.08 -8.42
N GLU A 539 14.46 39.36 -8.55
CA GLU A 539 13.59 39.84 -9.63
C GLU A 539 14.19 39.62 -11.02
N ASP A 540 15.51 39.74 -11.17
CA ASP A 540 16.22 39.38 -12.42
C ASP A 540 16.07 37.90 -12.77
N SER A 541 16.02 37.03 -11.75
CA SER A 541 15.79 35.59 -11.95
C SER A 541 14.37 35.32 -12.42
N LEU A 542 13.37 36.05 -11.90
CA LEU A 542 11.98 35.99 -12.39
C LEU A 542 11.84 36.55 -13.81
N ARG A 543 12.55 37.65 -14.14
CA ARG A 543 12.56 38.28 -15.46
C ARG A 543 13.18 37.36 -16.51
N ASN A 544 14.37 36.81 -16.24
CA ASN A 544 15.02 35.82 -17.11
C ASN A 544 14.16 34.55 -17.26
N PHE A 545 13.60 34.02 -16.17
CA PHE A 545 12.68 32.88 -16.25
C PHE A 545 11.48 33.17 -17.17
N THR A 546 10.88 34.36 -17.05
CA THR A 546 9.76 34.79 -17.89
C THR A 546 10.15 34.86 -19.37
N GLN A 547 11.26 35.51 -19.69
CA GLN A 547 11.77 35.62 -21.07
C GLN A 547 12.07 34.25 -21.70
N GLN A 548 12.73 33.35 -20.95
CA GLN A 548 13.02 31.99 -21.44
C GLN A 548 11.73 31.15 -21.57
N LEU A 549 10.76 31.31 -20.67
CA LEU A 549 9.47 30.63 -20.76
C LEU A 549 8.67 31.10 -21.97
N GLN A 550 8.57 32.41 -22.21
CA GLN A 550 7.93 33.01 -23.39
C GLN A 550 8.56 32.50 -24.68
N LYS A 551 9.89 32.48 -24.77
CA LYS A 551 10.61 31.93 -25.94
C LYS A 551 10.22 30.48 -26.22
N ILE A 552 10.33 29.62 -25.22
CA ILE A 552 10.04 28.18 -25.37
C ILE A 552 8.54 27.91 -25.59
N SER A 553 7.65 28.75 -25.06
CA SER A 553 6.21 28.61 -25.28
C SER A 553 5.80 29.03 -26.70
N ASN A 554 6.38 30.11 -27.22
CA ASN A 554 6.24 30.53 -28.62
C ASN A 554 6.76 29.44 -29.59
N ASP A 555 7.95 28.89 -29.32
CA ASP A 555 8.51 27.78 -30.11
C ASP A 555 7.59 26.55 -30.12
N ALA A 556 6.91 26.26 -29.00
CA ALA A 556 5.93 25.19 -28.85
C ALA A 556 4.53 25.53 -29.37
N GLY A 557 4.28 26.76 -29.87
CA GLY A 557 2.97 27.18 -30.37
C GLY A 557 1.92 27.50 -29.30
N MET A 558 2.33 27.71 -28.04
CA MET A 558 1.51 28.23 -26.94
C MET A 558 2.01 29.63 -26.58
N PRO A 559 1.70 30.66 -27.38
CA PRO A 559 2.30 31.97 -27.19
C PRO A 559 1.90 32.60 -25.86
N ILE A 560 2.89 33.10 -25.11
CA ILE A 560 2.68 33.91 -23.91
C ILE A 560 2.95 35.35 -24.29
N ILE A 561 1.89 36.14 -24.37
CA ILE A 561 1.94 37.54 -24.81
C ILE A 561 2.06 38.46 -23.60
N GLY A 562 2.96 39.44 -23.71
CA GLY A 562 3.15 40.46 -22.69
C GLY A 562 3.81 39.96 -21.40
N GLN A 563 4.17 40.92 -20.55
CA GLN A 563 4.62 40.66 -19.18
C GLN A 563 3.44 40.22 -18.30
N PRO A 564 3.68 39.49 -17.19
CA PRO A 564 2.59 39.10 -16.29
C PRO A 564 1.89 40.34 -15.72
N CYS A 565 0.55 40.32 -15.65
CA CYS A 565 -0.25 41.44 -15.15
C CYS A 565 -0.07 41.70 -13.65
N PHE A 566 0.51 40.72 -12.93
CA PHE A 566 0.86 40.81 -11.52
C PHE A 566 2.11 39.97 -11.25
N CYS A 567 3.08 40.52 -10.51
CA CYS A 567 4.25 39.80 -10.03
C CYS A 567 4.62 40.30 -8.63
N LYS A 568 4.37 39.49 -7.59
CA LYS A 568 4.68 39.84 -6.19
C LYS A 568 5.23 38.66 -5.39
N TYR A 569 5.96 38.99 -4.33
CA TYR A 569 6.40 38.06 -3.30
C TYR A 569 5.34 37.88 -2.22
N ALA A 570 5.26 36.69 -1.63
CA ALA A 570 4.45 36.38 -0.45
C ALA A 570 5.17 35.36 0.44
N THR A 571 4.72 35.18 1.68
CA THR A 571 5.29 34.20 2.61
C THR A 571 4.17 33.52 3.40
N GLY A 572 4.29 32.20 3.62
CA GLY A 572 3.30 31.41 4.36
C GLY A 572 2.11 30.94 3.50
N PRO A 573 1.37 29.91 3.95
CA PRO A 573 0.18 29.41 3.26
C PRO A 573 -1.00 30.40 3.35
N ASP A 574 -1.10 31.15 4.45
CA ASP A 574 -2.26 32.00 4.76
C ASP A 574 -2.42 33.18 3.77
N GLN A 575 -1.35 33.52 3.05
CA GLN A 575 -1.33 34.55 2.00
C GLN A 575 -1.84 34.06 0.64
N VAL A 576 -2.05 32.75 0.45
CA VAL A 576 -2.50 32.18 -0.83
C VAL A 576 -3.94 32.58 -1.15
N GLU A 577 -4.87 32.34 -0.22
CA GLU A 577 -6.31 32.57 -0.47
C GLU A 577 -6.65 34.06 -0.68
N PRO A 578 -6.14 35.01 0.14
CA PRO A 578 -6.35 36.45 -0.10
C PRO A 578 -5.76 36.92 -1.42
N MET A 579 -4.53 36.50 -1.76
CA MET A 579 -3.89 36.87 -3.02
C MET A 579 -4.67 36.33 -4.24
N PHE A 580 -5.15 35.09 -4.18
CA PHE A 580 -5.87 34.49 -5.31
C PHE A 580 -7.27 35.09 -5.47
N ARG A 581 -7.97 35.44 -4.37
CA ARG A 581 -9.21 36.22 -4.45
C ARG A 581 -8.98 37.56 -5.13
N TYR A 582 -7.98 38.33 -4.69
CA TYR A 582 -7.60 39.60 -5.31
C TYR A 582 -7.28 39.44 -6.80
N LEU A 583 -6.46 38.45 -7.17
CA LEU A 583 -6.13 38.16 -8.56
C LEU A 583 -7.38 37.85 -9.41
N LYS A 584 -8.35 37.09 -8.87
CA LYS A 584 -9.59 36.76 -9.56
C LYS A 584 -10.54 37.95 -9.71
N SER A 585 -10.61 38.85 -8.73
CA SER A 585 -11.48 40.03 -8.78
C SER A 585 -10.89 41.19 -9.59
N SER A 586 -9.57 41.34 -9.60
CA SER A 586 -8.88 42.47 -10.27
C SER A 586 -8.52 42.17 -11.73
N PHE A 587 -8.46 40.90 -12.14
CA PHE A 587 -8.10 40.50 -13.50
C PHE A 587 -9.15 39.53 -14.07
N GLN A 588 -10.26 40.07 -14.56
CA GLN A 588 -11.45 39.32 -15.00
C GLN A 588 -11.16 38.18 -16.00
N SER A 589 -10.15 38.35 -16.85
CA SER A 589 -9.75 37.39 -17.89
C SER A 589 -8.49 36.58 -17.54
N LEU A 590 -8.10 36.50 -16.27
CA LEU A 590 -6.87 35.83 -15.82
C LEU A 590 -6.88 34.32 -16.14
N GLN A 591 -5.99 33.91 -17.04
CA GLN A 591 -5.91 32.52 -17.50
C GLN A 591 -5.03 31.65 -16.60
N LEU A 592 -3.93 32.18 -16.06
CA LEU A 592 -2.92 31.38 -15.36
C LEU A 592 -2.24 32.12 -14.21
N VAL A 593 -2.07 31.42 -13.07
CA VAL A 593 -1.15 31.84 -12.00
C VAL A 593 0.05 30.90 -11.94
N VAL A 594 1.24 31.42 -12.25
CA VAL A 594 2.53 30.73 -12.07
C VAL A 594 3.00 30.95 -10.63
N VAL A 595 3.25 29.87 -9.89
CA VAL A 595 3.57 29.96 -8.46
C VAL A 595 4.98 29.45 -8.18
N VAL A 596 5.88 30.32 -7.71
CA VAL A 596 7.26 29.95 -7.40
C VAL A 596 7.37 29.52 -5.93
N LEU A 597 7.87 28.31 -5.68
CA LEU A 597 7.95 27.70 -4.36
C LEU A 597 9.41 27.41 -3.95
N PRO A 598 9.81 27.64 -2.68
CA PRO A 598 11.20 27.47 -2.24
C PRO A 598 11.66 26.00 -2.16
N GLY A 599 10.74 25.03 -2.23
CA GLY A 599 11.04 23.61 -2.11
C GLY A 599 9.81 22.80 -1.70
N LYS A 600 9.97 21.88 -0.76
CA LYS A 600 8.86 21.18 -0.08
C LYS A 600 8.26 22.14 0.96
N THR A 601 6.99 22.52 0.79
CA THR A 601 6.32 23.53 1.63
C THR A 601 4.82 23.24 1.71
N PRO A 602 4.13 23.51 2.84
CA PRO A 602 2.67 23.41 2.94
C PRO A 602 1.94 24.30 1.92
N VAL A 603 2.56 25.41 1.50
CA VAL A 603 2.02 26.34 0.48
C VAL A 603 1.61 25.61 -0.81
N TYR A 604 2.27 24.51 -1.20
CA TYR A 604 1.86 23.74 -2.39
C TYR A 604 0.45 23.15 -2.25
N ALA A 605 0.13 22.58 -1.09
CA ALA A 605 -1.17 21.97 -0.85
C ALA A 605 -2.27 23.05 -0.81
N GLU A 606 -1.96 24.20 -0.21
CA GLU A 606 -2.88 25.33 -0.11
C GLU A 606 -3.15 25.99 -1.47
N VAL A 607 -2.13 26.19 -2.30
CA VAL A 607 -2.27 26.65 -3.70
C VAL A 607 -3.14 25.70 -4.52
N LYS A 608 -3.02 24.38 -4.30
CA LYS A 608 -3.85 23.37 -4.95
C LYS A 608 -5.29 23.40 -4.42
N ARG A 609 -5.51 23.52 -3.12
CA ARG A 609 -6.85 23.66 -2.51
C ARG A 609 -7.56 24.90 -3.06
N VAL A 610 -6.96 26.08 -2.89
CA VAL A 610 -7.56 27.35 -3.31
C VAL A 610 -7.77 27.40 -4.82
N GLY A 611 -6.74 27.05 -5.60
CA GLY A 611 -6.82 27.07 -7.06
C GLY A 611 -7.80 26.06 -7.63
N ASP A 612 -7.67 24.79 -7.25
CA ASP A 612 -8.38 23.70 -7.93
C ASP A 612 -9.78 23.43 -7.34
N THR A 613 -10.07 23.83 -6.08
CA THR A 613 -11.37 23.56 -5.44
C THR A 613 -12.15 24.78 -4.94
N VAL A 614 -11.50 25.88 -4.57
CA VAL A 614 -12.21 27.06 -4.00
C VAL A 614 -12.54 28.10 -5.07
N LEU A 615 -11.58 28.45 -5.92
CA LEU A 615 -11.70 29.56 -6.87
C LEU A 615 -11.73 29.13 -8.35
N GLY A 616 -11.38 27.88 -8.66
CA GLY A 616 -11.39 27.36 -10.04
C GLY A 616 -10.37 28.06 -10.96
N MET A 617 -9.16 28.32 -10.44
CA MET A 617 -8.10 29.05 -11.13
C MET A 617 -6.98 28.10 -11.58
N ALA A 618 -6.59 28.18 -12.85
CA ALA A 618 -5.48 27.36 -13.35
C ALA A 618 -4.13 27.80 -12.74
N THR A 619 -3.50 26.90 -11.99
CA THR A 619 -2.27 27.16 -11.24
C THR A 619 -1.12 26.28 -11.71
N GLN A 620 0.07 26.87 -11.91
CA GLN A 620 1.27 26.14 -12.29
C GLN A 620 2.45 26.43 -11.35
N CYS A 621 2.68 25.52 -10.41
CA CYS A 621 3.78 25.62 -9.45
C CYS A 621 5.15 25.28 -10.09
N VAL A 622 6.20 26.01 -9.73
CA VAL A 622 7.60 25.79 -10.15
C VAL A 622 8.51 25.91 -8.92
N GLN A 623 9.52 25.04 -8.80
CA GLN A 623 10.51 25.15 -7.71
C GLN A 623 11.51 26.27 -8.01
N ALA A 624 11.87 27.07 -6.99
CA ALA A 624 12.83 28.16 -7.06
C ALA A 624 14.13 27.79 -7.81
N LYS A 625 14.67 26.59 -7.57
CA LYS A 625 15.87 26.09 -8.27
C LYS A 625 15.72 26.02 -9.80
N ASN A 626 14.52 25.74 -10.31
CA ASN A 626 14.20 25.67 -11.75
C ASN A 626 13.90 27.05 -12.35
N VAL A 627 13.63 28.06 -11.51
CA VAL A 627 13.52 29.48 -11.89
C VAL A 627 14.92 30.09 -11.97
N ASN A 628 15.74 29.90 -10.94
CA ASN A 628 17.11 30.42 -10.87
C ASN A 628 18.02 29.79 -11.94
N LYS A 629 17.83 28.50 -12.24
CA LYS A 629 18.56 27.79 -13.31
C LYS A 629 17.59 27.09 -14.24
N THR A 630 17.10 27.83 -15.23
CA THR A 630 16.25 27.31 -16.30
C THR A 630 16.99 26.32 -17.20
N SER A 631 16.26 25.38 -17.80
CA SER A 631 16.76 24.61 -18.95
C SER A 631 15.64 24.43 -19.98
N PRO A 632 15.94 24.43 -21.30
CA PRO A 632 14.91 24.32 -22.34
C PRO A 632 14.00 23.11 -22.17
N GLN A 633 14.57 21.95 -21.78
CA GLN A 633 13.78 20.74 -21.50
C GLN A 633 12.81 20.92 -20.33
N THR A 634 13.21 21.60 -19.25
CA THR A 634 12.34 21.85 -18.10
C THR A 634 11.22 22.81 -18.45
N LEU A 635 11.51 23.86 -19.24
CA LEU A 635 10.52 24.83 -19.70
C LEU A 635 9.56 24.22 -20.73
N SER A 636 10.04 23.41 -21.67
CA SER A 636 9.19 22.65 -22.61
C SER A 636 8.25 21.69 -21.87
N ASN A 637 8.77 20.98 -20.86
CA ASN A 637 7.96 20.15 -19.95
C ASN A 637 6.98 20.96 -19.09
N LEU A 638 7.23 22.26 -18.88
CA LEU A 638 6.30 23.17 -18.21
C LEU A 638 5.19 23.62 -19.16
N CYS A 639 5.53 24.00 -20.39
CA CYS A 639 4.57 24.36 -21.44
C CYS A 639 3.59 23.21 -21.74
N LEU A 640 4.08 21.96 -21.83
CA LEU A 640 3.25 20.75 -21.94
C LEU A 640 2.16 20.67 -20.87
N LYS A 641 2.42 21.21 -19.66
CA LYS A 641 1.49 21.19 -18.54
C LYS A 641 0.58 22.42 -18.48
N ILE A 642 1.09 23.58 -18.90
CA ILE A 642 0.31 24.82 -18.99
C ILE A 642 -0.75 24.68 -20.08
N ASN A 643 -0.38 24.28 -21.30
CA ASN A 643 -1.28 24.22 -22.45
C ASN A 643 -2.56 23.43 -22.13
N VAL A 644 -2.39 22.23 -21.58
CA VAL A 644 -3.49 21.31 -21.21
C VAL A 644 -4.35 21.83 -20.06
N LYS A 645 -3.76 22.57 -19.11
CA LYS A 645 -4.53 23.20 -18.03
C LYS A 645 -5.44 24.34 -18.51
N LEU A 646 -5.13 24.90 -19.68
CA LEU A 646 -5.91 25.95 -20.31
C LEU A 646 -6.78 25.42 -21.46
N GLY A 647 -6.97 24.09 -21.56
CA GLY A 647 -7.83 23.43 -22.56
C GLY A 647 -7.13 23.05 -23.88
N GLY A 648 -5.82 23.30 -24.01
CA GLY A 648 -5.04 22.97 -25.20
C GLY A 648 -4.76 21.48 -25.38
N ILE A 649 -4.54 21.08 -26.63
CA ILE A 649 -4.22 19.70 -27.02
C ILE A 649 -2.76 19.65 -27.47
N ASN A 650 -1.91 18.93 -26.73
CA ASN A 650 -0.49 18.89 -27.05
C ASN A 650 -0.21 18.11 -28.36
N SER A 651 -0.79 16.93 -28.50
CA SER A 651 -0.65 16.04 -29.65
C SER A 651 -1.78 15.02 -29.67
N ILE A 652 -2.11 14.49 -30.84
CA ILE A 652 -3.06 13.38 -31.00
C ILE A 652 -2.38 12.14 -31.59
N LEU A 653 -3.01 10.97 -31.49
CA LEU A 653 -2.67 9.85 -32.38
C LEU A 653 -3.06 10.23 -33.82
N VAL A 654 -2.25 9.89 -34.81
CA VAL A 654 -2.61 10.07 -36.23
C VAL A 654 -3.97 9.38 -36.49
N PRO A 655 -4.98 10.07 -37.06
CA PRO A 655 -6.35 9.54 -37.14
C PRO A 655 -6.48 8.19 -37.84
N SER A 656 -5.69 7.93 -38.89
CA SER A 656 -5.76 6.68 -39.68
C SER A 656 -5.32 5.42 -38.93
N ILE A 657 -4.61 5.56 -37.80
CA ILE A 657 -4.19 4.43 -36.95
C ILE A 657 -5.01 4.33 -35.65
N ARG A 658 -6.10 5.10 -35.52
CA ARG A 658 -6.97 5.09 -34.34
C ARG A 658 -7.80 3.79 -34.31
N PRO A 659 -7.68 2.95 -33.25
CA PRO A 659 -8.48 1.73 -33.15
C PRO A 659 -9.99 2.00 -33.17
N LYS A 660 -10.80 1.08 -33.73
CA LYS A 660 -12.25 1.26 -33.89
C LYS A 660 -13.00 1.61 -32.60
N VAL A 661 -12.54 1.09 -31.45
CA VAL A 661 -13.09 1.39 -30.11
C VAL A 661 -12.95 2.87 -29.69
N PHE A 662 -12.06 3.63 -30.33
CA PHE A 662 -11.86 5.07 -30.09
C PHE A 662 -12.47 5.95 -31.19
N LEU A 663 -13.27 5.40 -32.11
CA LEU A 663 -13.92 6.22 -33.16
C LEU A 663 -15.13 7.01 -32.63
N THR A 664 -15.82 6.51 -31.59
CA THR A 664 -17.00 7.15 -31.00
C THR A 664 -16.68 8.25 -29.99
N GLN A 665 -15.45 8.30 -29.47
CA GLN A 665 -14.96 9.35 -28.56
C GLN A 665 -13.50 9.65 -28.87
N SER A 666 -13.14 10.92 -29.12
CA SER A 666 -11.74 11.28 -29.39
C SER A 666 -10.88 11.22 -28.12
N PRO A 667 -9.89 10.30 -28.02
CA PRO A 667 -8.99 10.28 -26.87
C PRO A 667 -8.05 11.49 -26.88
N VAL A 668 -8.25 12.40 -25.92
CA VAL A 668 -7.35 13.53 -25.66
C VAL A 668 -6.20 13.05 -24.76
N PHE A 669 -4.97 13.17 -25.24
CA PHE A 669 -3.78 12.83 -24.45
C PHE A 669 -3.45 13.97 -23.48
N CYS A 670 -4.03 13.91 -22.28
CA CYS A 670 -3.76 14.83 -21.18
C CYS A 670 -2.61 14.33 -20.28
N PRO A 671 -1.36 14.83 -20.40
CA PRO A 671 -0.24 14.50 -19.51
C PRO A 671 -0.34 15.12 -18.10
N CYS A 672 -1.52 15.60 -17.69
CA CYS A 672 -1.69 16.53 -16.58
C CYS A 672 -2.44 16.02 -15.35
N PHE A 673 -3.06 14.83 -15.40
CA PHE A 673 -3.44 14.16 -14.16
C PHE A 673 -2.20 13.57 -13.48
N ASN A 674 -2.23 13.49 -12.14
CA ASN A 674 -1.09 13.01 -11.36
C ASN A 674 -0.57 11.68 -11.91
N LEU A 675 0.72 11.66 -12.30
CA LEU A 675 1.39 10.52 -12.91
C LEU A 675 1.67 9.41 -11.86
N GLN A 676 0.60 8.75 -11.41
CA GLN A 676 0.65 7.44 -10.76
C GLN A 676 -0.17 6.39 -11.54
N ILE A 677 -1.18 6.79 -12.32
CA ILE A 677 -2.03 5.84 -13.07
C ILE A 677 -1.51 5.55 -14.50
N PHE A 678 -0.83 6.52 -15.15
CA PHE A 678 -0.36 6.36 -16.55
C PHE A 678 1.15 6.08 -16.74
N PHE A 679 1.93 5.93 -15.66
CA PHE A 679 3.38 5.67 -15.80
C PHE A 679 3.70 4.25 -16.34
N PHE A 680 2.72 3.35 -16.39
CA PHE A 680 2.90 1.99 -16.92
C PHE A 680 3.09 1.90 -18.45
N CYS A 681 2.74 2.94 -19.23
CA CYS A 681 2.77 2.87 -20.70
C CYS A 681 3.97 3.53 -21.40
N ASN A 682 4.78 4.36 -20.72
CA ASN A 682 5.80 5.21 -21.38
C ASN A 682 7.26 4.93 -20.98
N LYS A 683 7.56 3.79 -20.35
CA LYS A 683 8.95 3.32 -20.14
C LYS A 683 9.20 1.83 -20.34
N PHE A 684 8.14 1.04 -20.53
CA PHE A 684 8.29 -0.29 -21.11
C PHE A 684 8.03 -0.18 -22.61
N ALA A 685 8.94 -0.71 -23.42
CA ALA A 685 8.53 -1.24 -24.72
C ALA A 685 7.32 -2.16 -24.45
N LEU A 686 6.26 -2.05 -25.26
CA LEU A 686 4.99 -2.75 -25.03
C LEU A 686 5.12 -4.23 -25.39
N VAL A 687 6.00 -4.91 -24.65
CA VAL A 687 6.25 -6.33 -24.65
C VAL A 687 5.09 -6.95 -23.90
N ARG A 688 4.09 -7.39 -24.66
CA ARG A 688 2.90 -8.04 -24.13
C ARG A 688 3.27 -9.45 -23.66
N PHE A 689 3.89 -9.54 -22.48
CA PHE A 689 4.19 -10.81 -21.82
C PHE A 689 2.89 -11.58 -21.59
N SER A 690 2.87 -12.84 -22.02
CA SER A 690 1.76 -13.76 -21.81
C SER A 690 2.03 -14.61 -20.58
N MET A 691 1.82 -14.04 -19.38
CA MET A 691 1.69 -14.80 -18.14
C MET A 691 0.45 -14.31 -17.40
N ASN A 692 -0.36 -15.26 -16.91
CA ASN A 692 -1.74 -15.03 -16.50
C ASN A 692 -1.87 -14.64 -15.02
N GLN A 693 -2.97 -13.93 -14.75
CA GLN A 693 -3.69 -13.74 -13.46
C GLN A 693 -2.82 -13.46 -12.22
#